data_AF-A0A8J4M0M4-F1
#
_entry.id   AF-A0A8J4M0M4-F1
#
_cell.length_a   1.000
_cell.length_b   1.000
_cell.length_c   1.000
_cell.angle_alpha   90.00
_cell.angle_beta   90.00
_cell.angle_gamma   90.00
#
_symmetry.space_group_name_H-M   'P 1'
#
loop_
_entity.id
_entity.type
_entity.pdbx_description
1 polymer ?
#
loop_
_entity_poly.entity_id
_entity_poly.type
_entity_poly.pdbx_seq_one_letter_code
_entity_poly.pdbx_strand_id
1 'polypeptide(L)'
;MWAYRQPGAFFPFRRSALGMQREFAICSLSSHLSLKNLCQVSAKHVLRPGALSSRICRLHVLMAPPAHRGEDARSLTEPLSSRGAVDGPENAVEQALLSTLEMESQLEVQLRQLEGELMRVQLQTSSQVDGAREELQESRQKVALLEAIVSALRERLRREEDRNAALEAAVEAGRVELARSEAERRELQQRIAGLRSELVEAQTKLSVALRRAADLETRVVRLAQQNASLALRVGELEEQMRERASTAERAAEAARERLRALEAAADEDQLLIAKLQAQIAEREAQLTLLRDGESELQEVLERSKAAAAQLGELLTARDAELQRLRDQLAEAELHGSQELEELRQQMVALKAARDEEAARLEGQLKVAFMKVDEAGRSASEREQAHRGELEELRLQLQDAKLRAEQSSARRVAEVSELRSALEQQVGVARQEALDARTQLATVKEQLDGVLSEEFLQLLEEELRISVIQGHKSDSAAAAAAGSASSSRRTAQQSQQQQQFEQELRGLESREAALRRQSESLSAELTELQSAAVSRLGPALVARAQELEGTAGRYRQVLRDRQAMKDEQGAARASQQLEAVNSELGSLYRLVMSAEARDRERAARAELQGRELELRTLMEKRAQLLEQQLLQQQQQPPQQKGASVASPASSGQAKRLRQAVNARVRVLVWEREQQLMQQAATREQQLQAQLQARLAESRDAQQRELKAVQETVAQQMRLMESSWKGQLDAFTRSLQEAATEKERLAVQAVAATGQVRQQLTELETLRRELAGAQAAVVALRRAAEDSHVTAAQQSAAAAKEVQKLRAQVQQLQITID
;
A
#
# COMPACT_ATOMS: atom_id res chain seq x y z
N MET A 1 -23.72 -43.85 24.60
CA MET A 1 -24.96 -43.50 25.31
C MET A 1 -25.25 -42.02 25.06
N TRP A 2 -26.51 -41.65 24.77
CA TRP A 2 -27.24 -40.42 25.15
C TRP A 2 -26.45 -39.09 25.31
N ALA A 3 -26.84 -37.95 24.71
CA ALA A 3 -27.99 -37.67 23.85
C ALA A 3 -27.82 -36.37 23.00
N TYR A 4 -28.34 -36.42 21.78
CA TYR A 4 -29.17 -35.41 21.10
C TYR A 4 -29.23 -33.96 21.62
N ARG A 5 -28.79 -33.00 20.78
CA ARG A 5 -29.65 -31.94 20.19
C ARG A 5 -28.92 -31.08 19.13
N GLN A 6 -29.32 -31.21 17.87
CA GLN A 6 -29.51 -30.05 17.00
C GLN A 6 -30.99 -29.58 17.11
N PRO A 7 -31.32 -28.39 16.61
CA PRO A 7 -31.75 -28.30 15.21
C PRO A 7 -31.06 -27.16 14.44
N GLY A 8 -30.61 -27.45 13.21
CA GLY A 8 -30.24 -26.43 12.25
C GLY A 8 -31.47 -25.87 11.53
N ALA A 9 -31.47 -24.56 11.26
CA ALA A 9 -32.42 -23.89 10.37
C ALA A 9 -31.65 -23.26 9.19
N PHE A 10 -31.34 -24.08 8.18
CA PHE A 10 -30.79 -23.61 6.92
C PHE A 10 -31.85 -22.80 6.15
N PHE A 11 -31.60 -21.51 5.91
CA PHE A 11 -32.34 -20.74 4.90
C PHE A 11 -31.55 -20.74 3.58
N PRO A 12 -32.02 -21.41 2.51
CA PRO A 12 -31.36 -21.37 1.21
C PRO A 12 -31.70 -20.06 0.48
N PHE A 13 -30.66 -19.28 0.19
CA PHE A 13 -30.74 -18.06 -0.61
C PHE A 13 -31.01 -18.41 -2.08
N ARG A 14 -32.28 -18.54 -2.50
CA ARG A 14 -32.62 -18.74 -3.91
C ARG A 14 -32.50 -17.44 -4.70
N ARG A 15 -31.39 -17.28 -5.44
CA ARG A 15 -31.37 -16.46 -6.66
C ARG A 15 -32.51 -16.92 -7.58
N SER A 16 -33.48 -16.03 -7.82
CA SER A 16 -34.50 -16.18 -8.87
C SER A 16 -34.65 -14.84 -9.58
N ALA A 17 -33.64 -14.47 -10.37
CA ALA A 17 -33.83 -13.45 -11.39
C ALA A 17 -34.35 -14.15 -12.65
N LEU A 18 -35.60 -13.87 -13.04
CA LEU A 18 -36.10 -13.89 -14.42
C LEU A 18 -37.61 -13.61 -14.45
N GLY A 19 -38.02 -12.63 -15.27
CA GLY A 19 -39.33 -12.62 -15.93
C GLY A 19 -40.59 -12.31 -15.12
N MET A 20 -40.86 -11.02 -14.88
CA MET A 20 -42.16 -10.43 -15.25
C MET A 20 -42.00 -8.93 -15.51
N GLN A 21 -41.72 -8.58 -16.78
CA GLN A 21 -42.10 -7.27 -17.29
C GLN A 21 -43.64 -7.23 -17.32
N ARG A 22 -44.24 -6.35 -16.51
CA ARG A 22 -45.58 -5.82 -16.79
C ARG A 22 -45.42 -4.36 -17.15
N GLU A 23 -45.63 -4.08 -18.42
CA GLU A 23 -45.68 -2.73 -18.97
C GLU A 23 -46.85 -1.97 -18.31
N PHE A 24 -46.53 -1.04 -17.42
CA PHE A 24 -47.45 0.04 -17.09
C PHE A 24 -47.11 1.23 -17.99
N ALA A 25 -47.64 1.21 -19.21
CA ALA A 25 -47.62 2.36 -20.09
C ALA A 25 -48.49 3.47 -19.48
N ILE A 26 -47.85 4.42 -18.79
CA ILE A 26 -48.49 5.67 -18.39
C ILE A 26 -48.61 6.53 -19.64
N CYS A 27 -49.66 6.30 -20.43
CA CYS A 27 -50.04 7.18 -21.52
C CYS A 27 -50.48 8.53 -20.94
N SER A 28 -49.62 9.54 -21.07
CA SER A 28 -49.94 10.94 -20.81
C SER A 28 -50.95 11.44 -21.86
N LEU A 29 -52.25 11.26 -21.60
CA LEU A 29 -53.31 11.90 -22.38
C LEU A 29 -53.86 13.11 -21.62
N SER A 30 -53.25 14.25 -21.91
CA SER A 30 -53.85 15.55 -21.62
C SER A 30 -55.18 15.67 -22.38
N SER A 31 -56.25 16.01 -21.69
CA SER A 31 -57.56 16.26 -22.31
C SER A 31 -58.32 17.34 -21.54
N HIS A 32 -58.09 18.58 -21.95
CA HIS A 32 -58.94 19.71 -21.62
C HIS A 32 -60.33 19.52 -22.24
N LEU A 33 -61.34 19.24 -21.43
CA LEU A 33 -62.76 19.46 -21.72
C LEU A 33 -63.43 19.82 -20.37
N SER A 34 -63.57 21.10 -20.02
CA SER A 34 -64.68 21.96 -20.48
C SER A 34 -66.06 21.34 -20.26
N LEU A 35 -66.52 21.31 -19.00
CA LEU A 35 -67.94 21.31 -18.66
C LEU A 35 -68.33 22.62 -17.96
N LYS A 36 -68.33 23.69 -18.77
CA LYS A 36 -69.24 24.82 -18.55
C LYS A 36 -70.61 24.46 -19.13
N ASN A 37 -71.65 24.97 -18.48
CA ASN A 37 -73.04 25.11 -18.92
C ASN A 37 -74.02 23.93 -18.69
N LEU A 38 -75.26 24.35 -18.38
CA LEU A 38 -76.53 23.61 -18.42
C LEU A 38 -76.81 22.54 -17.34
N CYS A 39 -77.02 23.06 -16.12
CA CYS A 39 -78.35 22.92 -15.52
C CYS A 39 -78.75 24.23 -14.81
N GLN A 40 -79.35 25.15 -15.58
CA GLN A 40 -80.28 26.12 -15.00
C GLN A 40 -81.62 25.41 -14.76
N VAL A 41 -82.15 25.50 -13.55
CA VAL A 41 -83.55 25.86 -13.25
C VAL A 41 -83.76 25.82 -11.73
N SER A 42 -84.58 26.75 -11.24
CA SER A 42 -85.14 26.88 -9.89
C SER A 42 -84.37 27.68 -8.81
N ALA A 43 -85.02 28.77 -8.42
CA ALA A 43 -85.02 29.43 -7.10
C ALA A 43 -83.73 30.09 -6.57
N LYS A 44 -83.51 31.34 -7.02
CA LYS A 44 -82.86 32.37 -6.18
C LYS A 44 -83.80 32.79 -5.05
N HIS A 45 -83.28 32.88 -3.82
CA HIS A 45 -83.29 34.08 -2.94
C HIS A 45 -83.25 33.70 -1.45
N VAL A 46 -82.08 33.89 -0.83
CA VAL A 46 -81.98 34.14 0.61
C VAL A 46 -81.98 35.66 0.79
N LEU A 47 -83.00 36.20 1.46
CA LEU A 47 -83.13 37.63 1.77
C LEU A 47 -83.00 37.88 3.28
N ARG A 48 -82.60 39.11 3.59
CA ARG A 48 -82.32 39.63 4.95
C ARG A 48 -83.53 39.52 5.90
N PRO A 49 -83.31 39.39 7.21
CA PRO A 49 -84.31 39.83 8.19
C PRO A 49 -84.36 41.36 8.19
N GLY A 50 -85.48 41.94 7.79
CA GLY A 50 -85.72 43.38 7.76
C GLY A 50 -87.13 43.71 8.23
N ALA A 51 -87.27 44.73 9.08
CA ALA A 51 -88.54 45.11 9.69
C ALA A 51 -89.44 45.92 8.73
N LEU A 52 -90.71 45.52 8.64
CA LEU A 52 -91.89 46.28 8.20
C LEU A 52 -93.08 45.68 8.98
N SER A 53 -94.05 46.40 9.59
CA SER A 53 -94.56 47.77 9.44
C SER A 53 -95.37 48.06 8.17
N SER A 54 -96.60 47.53 8.11
CA SER A 54 -97.83 48.13 7.51
C SER A 54 -98.99 47.11 7.68
N ARG A 55 -100.20 47.44 8.13
CA ARG A 55 -101.24 48.45 7.77
C ARG A 55 -102.16 48.04 6.59
N ILE A 56 -103.47 48.05 6.90
CA ILE A 56 -104.65 48.24 6.02
C ILE A 56 -105.28 46.99 5.38
N CYS A 57 -106.35 46.50 6.02
CA CYS A 57 -107.77 46.51 5.60
C CYS A 57 -108.58 46.13 6.87
N ARG A 58 -109.54 46.88 7.44
CA ARG A 58 -110.51 47.91 7.00
C ARG A 58 -111.68 47.40 6.13
N LEU A 59 -112.56 46.64 6.79
CA LEU A 59 -114.03 46.65 6.67
C LEU A 59 -114.51 46.85 8.13
N HIS A 60 -115.25 47.87 8.56
CA HIS A 60 -116.23 48.76 7.90
C HIS A 60 -117.52 48.03 7.47
N VAL A 61 -118.35 47.72 8.47
CA VAL A 61 -119.80 47.94 8.37
C VAL A 61 -120.21 48.83 9.55
N LEU A 62 -120.31 50.12 9.29
CA LEU A 62 -121.24 51.00 10.01
C LEU A 62 -122.64 50.66 9.51
N MET A 63 -123.62 50.52 10.41
CA MET A 63 -124.96 51.09 10.26
C MET A 63 -125.63 51.10 11.63
N ALA A 64 -126.00 52.28 12.10
CA ALA A 64 -126.82 52.49 13.29
C ALA A 64 -128.29 52.77 12.84
N PRO A 65 -129.21 53.24 13.71
CA PRO A 65 -130.57 52.72 13.84
C PRO A 65 -131.57 53.33 12.82
N PRO A 66 -132.88 52.98 12.90
CA PRO A 66 -133.77 53.85 13.68
C PRO A 66 -134.93 53.13 14.41
N ALA A 67 -135.76 53.92 15.09
CA ALA A 67 -136.99 53.52 15.76
C ALA A 67 -138.24 53.55 14.85
N HIS A 68 -139.41 53.33 15.46
CA HIS A 68 -140.78 53.36 14.91
C HIS A 68 -141.21 52.12 14.12
N ARG A 69 -142.49 51.74 13.99
CA ARG A 69 -143.82 52.02 14.59
C ARG A 69 -144.77 51.47 13.51
N GLY A 70 -145.80 50.73 13.88
CA GLY A 70 -146.79 50.17 12.94
C GLY A 70 -147.38 48.88 13.52
N GLU A 71 -148.64 48.82 13.99
CA GLU A 71 -149.91 48.99 13.23
C GLU A 71 -150.15 47.81 12.26
N ASP A 72 -151.34 47.21 12.15
CA ASP A 72 -152.55 47.28 12.97
C ASP A 72 -153.56 46.20 12.53
N ALA A 73 -154.67 46.06 13.27
CA ALA A 73 -155.97 45.51 12.82
C ALA A 73 -156.04 43.97 12.57
N ARG A 74 -157.18 43.27 12.70
CA ARG A 74 -158.63 43.57 12.80
C ARG A 74 -159.27 42.59 13.82
N SER A 75 -160.01 42.97 14.86
CA SER A 75 -161.35 43.62 14.94
C SER A 75 -162.55 42.67 14.73
N LEU A 76 -163.71 43.06 15.29
CA LEU A 76 -165.02 42.36 15.36
C LEU A 76 -165.14 41.38 16.57
N THR A 77 -166.17 41.41 17.42
CA THR A 77 -167.40 42.26 17.45
C THR A 77 -168.03 42.32 18.85
N GLU A 78 -168.49 43.51 19.25
CA GLU A 78 -169.60 43.73 20.19
C GLU A 78 -170.94 43.27 19.53
N PRO A 79 -172.05 42.99 20.26
CA PRO A 79 -172.89 44.11 20.77
C PRO A 79 -173.85 43.85 21.97
N LEU A 80 -174.37 44.96 22.54
CA LEU A 80 -175.75 45.25 23.03
C LEU A 80 -176.56 44.18 23.81
N SER A 81 -177.08 44.41 25.03
CA SER A 81 -177.99 45.46 25.57
C SER A 81 -179.51 45.21 25.39
N SER A 82 -180.18 44.85 26.49
CA SER A 82 -181.60 45.12 26.84
C SER A 82 -181.84 44.60 28.29
N ARG A 83 -182.45 45.27 29.29
CA ARG A 83 -183.43 46.37 29.45
C ARG A 83 -184.90 45.94 29.58
N GLY A 84 -185.50 46.27 30.73
CA GLY A 84 -186.91 46.05 31.14
C GLY A 84 -186.93 45.54 32.59
N ALA A 85 -187.33 46.26 33.65
CA ALA A 85 -188.03 47.53 33.85
C ALA A 85 -189.51 47.56 33.43
N VAL A 86 -190.41 47.37 34.40
CA VAL A 86 -191.72 48.06 34.56
C VAL A 86 -192.03 48.19 36.07
N ASP A 87 -192.57 49.35 36.47
CA ASP A 87 -193.04 49.69 37.82
C ASP A 87 -194.32 48.89 38.23
N GLY A 88 -194.79 48.85 39.48
CA GLY A 88 -195.63 49.88 40.14
C GLY A 88 -197.08 49.94 39.57
N PRO A 89 -198.16 50.22 40.35
CA PRO A 89 -198.18 50.76 41.72
C PRO A 89 -199.25 50.17 42.70
N GLU A 90 -199.17 50.60 43.96
CA GLU A 90 -200.26 51.00 44.88
C GLU A 90 -201.69 50.41 44.71
N ASN A 91 -202.18 49.64 45.72
CA ASN A 91 -203.16 50.13 46.73
C ASN A 91 -203.69 49.02 47.68
N ALA A 92 -204.14 49.45 48.87
CA ALA A 92 -204.98 48.78 49.89
C ALA A 92 -205.11 47.23 49.86
N VAL A 93 -204.53 46.49 50.82
CA VAL A 93 -205.09 46.29 52.19
C VAL A 93 -206.51 45.69 52.18
N GLU A 94 -206.60 44.35 52.22
CA GLU A 94 -207.61 43.52 52.97
C GLU A 94 -207.69 42.01 52.58
N GLN A 95 -206.75 41.44 51.81
CA GLN A 95 -206.68 39.98 51.53
C GLN A 95 -205.37 39.32 52.00
N ALA A 96 -204.89 39.67 53.19
CA ALA A 96 -203.50 39.51 53.62
C ALA A 96 -203.17 38.27 54.50
N LEU A 97 -203.80 37.09 54.30
CA LEU A 97 -203.57 35.91 55.16
C LEU A 97 -203.39 34.55 54.45
N LEU A 98 -203.28 34.50 53.12
CA LEU A 98 -203.06 33.22 52.39
C LEU A 98 -201.88 33.22 51.39
N SER A 99 -201.30 34.37 51.06
CA SER A 99 -200.20 34.46 50.07
C SER A 99 -198.78 34.42 50.67
N THR A 100 -198.63 34.41 52.00
CA THR A 100 -197.33 34.47 52.67
C THR A 100 -196.55 33.15 52.60
N LEU A 101 -197.23 32.01 52.50
CA LEU A 101 -196.60 30.68 52.44
C LEU A 101 -195.96 30.33 51.09
N GLU A 102 -196.38 30.96 49.99
CA GLU A 102 -195.85 30.63 48.65
C GLU A 102 -194.52 31.34 48.36
N MET A 103 -194.32 32.56 48.90
CA MET A 103 -193.09 33.34 48.73
C MET A 103 -191.87 32.75 49.44
N GLU A 104 -192.04 32.18 50.63
CA GLU A 104 -190.93 31.56 51.38
C GLU A 104 -190.30 30.38 50.61
N SER A 105 -191.14 29.58 49.92
CA SER A 105 -190.68 28.46 49.09
C SER A 105 -189.80 28.89 47.91
N GLN A 106 -190.03 30.08 47.34
CA GLN A 106 -189.27 30.59 46.20
C GLN A 106 -187.89 31.11 46.63
N LEU A 107 -187.79 31.73 47.80
CA LEU A 107 -186.51 32.21 48.35
C LEU A 107 -185.59 31.05 48.78
N GLU A 108 -186.12 29.95 49.32
CA GLU A 108 -185.32 28.75 49.61
C GLU A 108 -184.70 28.14 48.34
N VAL A 109 -185.44 28.12 47.22
CA VAL A 109 -184.91 27.59 45.95
C VAL A 109 -183.80 28.47 45.40
N GLN A 110 -183.92 29.79 45.50
CA GLN A 110 -182.87 30.72 45.07
C GLN A 110 -181.61 30.63 45.96
N LEU A 111 -181.77 30.48 47.28
CA LEU A 111 -180.62 30.24 48.17
C LEU A 111 -179.88 28.94 47.82
N ARG A 112 -180.60 27.82 47.62
CA ARG A 112 -179.98 26.55 47.20
C ARG A 112 -179.30 26.63 45.82
N GLN A 113 -179.82 27.46 44.90
CA GLN A 113 -179.17 27.72 43.61
C GLN A 113 -177.87 28.51 43.78
N LEU A 114 -177.87 29.59 44.57
CA LEU A 114 -176.68 30.39 44.85
C LEU A 114 -175.63 29.62 45.65
N GLU A 115 -176.03 28.78 46.61
CA GLU A 115 -175.13 27.85 47.30
C GLU A 115 -174.51 26.83 46.32
N GLY A 116 -175.32 26.28 45.40
CA GLY A 116 -174.84 25.40 44.35
C GLY A 116 -173.87 26.07 43.37
N GLU A 117 -174.11 27.33 43.01
CA GLU A 117 -173.21 28.12 42.16
C GLU A 117 -171.93 28.50 42.89
N LEU A 118 -172.01 28.91 44.17
CA LEU A 118 -170.85 29.22 45.00
C LEU A 118 -169.97 27.97 45.22
N MET A 119 -170.58 26.80 45.43
CA MET A 119 -169.87 25.52 45.47
C MET A 119 -169.22 25.17 44.12
N ARG A 120 -169.88 25.42 42.97
CA ARG A 120 -169.26 25.24 41.65
C ARG A 120 -168.09 26.19 41.41
N VAL A 121 -168.21 27.47 41.80
CA VAL A 121 -167.13 28.45 41.69
C VAL A 121 -165.98 28.10 42.64
N GLN A 122 -166.26 27.57 43.83
CA GLN A 122 -165.22 27.03 44.73
C GLN A 122 -164.54 25.78 44.12
N LEU A 123 -165.28 24.90 43.45
CA LEU A 123 -164.71 23.73 42.76
C LEU A 123 -163.87 24.13 41.52
N GLN A 124 -164.32 25.14 40.78
CA GLN A 124 -163.60 25.69 39.62
C GLN A 124 -162.35 26.47 40.05
N THR A 125 -162.41 27.28 41.10
CA THR A 125 -161.25 27.99 41.62
C THR A 125 -160.24 27.07 42.30
N SER A 126 -160.68 26.02 43.00
CA SER A 126 -159.75 24.99 43.53
C SER A 126 -159.08 24.21 42.40
N SER A 127 -159.83 23.72 41.40
CA SER A 127 -159.21 23.05 40.24
C SER A 127 -158.31 23.96 39.40
N GLN A 128 -158.61 25.26 39.26
CA GLN A 128 -157.70 26.24 38.65
C GLN A 128 -156.44 26.50 39.51
N VAL A 129 -156.58 26.56 40.84
CA VAL A 129 -155.44 26.72 41.76
C VAL A 129 -154.56 25.47 41.77
N ASP A 130 -155.14 24.28 41.69
CA ASP A 130 -154.41 23.02 41.63
C ASP A 130 -153.74 22.83 40.26
N GLY A 131 -154.40 23.17 39.15
CA GLY A 131 -153.76 23.26 37.84
C GLY A 131 -152.60 24.26 37.80
N ALA A 132 -152.78 25.46 38.37
CA ALA A 132 -151.70 26.44 38.50
C ALA A 132 -150.56 25.97 39.43
N ARG A 133 -150.85 25.13 40.44
CA ARG A 133 -149.83 24.49 41.28
C ARG A 133 -149.07 23.40 40.51
N GLU A 134 -149.75 22.63 39.67
CA GLU A 134 -149.14 21.63 38.79
C GLU A 134 -148.24 22.30 37.74
N GLU A 135 -148.71 23.34 37.05
CA GLU A 135 -147.88 24.17 36.15
C GLU A 135 -146.68 24.81 36.87
N LEU A 136 -146.85 25.22 38.13
CA LEU A 136 -145.77 25.78 38.96
C LEU A 136 -144.80 24.69 39.44
N GLN A 137 -145.25 23.45 39.65
CA GLN A 137 -144.38 22.30 39.90
C GLN A 137 -143.64 21.87 38.64
N GLU A 138 -144.31 21.79 37.48
CA GLU A 138 -143.68 21.50 36.19
C GLU A 138 -142.64 22.56 35.83
N SER A 139 -142.93 23.84 36.00
CA SER A 139 -141.96 24.91 35.71
C SER A 139 -140.77 24.85 36.68
N ARG A 140 -140.97 24.52 37.96
CA ARG A 140 -139.87 24.21 38.89
C ARG A 140 -139.05 23.00 38.45
N GLN A 141 -139.68 21.91 37.98
CA GLN A 141 -138.99 20.74 37.44
C GLN A 141 -138.21 21.07 36.16
N LYS A 142 -138.79 21.86 35.24
CA LYS A 142 -138.14 22.35 34.03
C LYS A 142 -136.95 23.25 34.35
N VAL A 143 -137.06 24.14 35.34
CA VAL A 143 -135.95 24.95 35.85
C VAL A 143 -134.85 24.06 36.46
N ALA A 144 -135.19 23.11 37.33
CA ALA A 144 -134.22 22.19 37.92
C ALA A 144 -133.50 21.33 36.87
N LEU A 145 -134.22 20.88 35.83
CA LEU A 145 -133.64 20.18 34.67
C LEU A 145 -132.67 21.10 33.90
N LEU A 146 -133.06 22.36 33.64
CA LEU A 146 -132.20 23.34 32.97
C LEU A 146 -130.96 23.68 33.81
N GLU A 147 -131.06 23.78 35.14
CA GLU A 147 -129.92 23.94 36.03
C GLU A 147 -128.99 22.72 36.02
N ALA A 148 -129.54 21.51 35.99
CA ALA A 148 -128.78 20.28 35.82
C ALA A 148 -128.07 20.21 34.45
N ILE A 149 -128.74 20.60 33.37
CA ILE A 149 -128.14 20.69 32.03
C ILE A 149 -127.04 21.77 31.98
N VAL A 150 -127.28 22.96 32.54
CA VAL A 150 -126.30 24.06 32.59
C VAL A 150 -125.09 23.70 33.44
N SER A 151 -125.27 23.01 34.58
CA SER A 151 -124.15 22.53 35.39
C SER A 151 -123.35 21.44 34.66
N ALA A 152 -124.00 20.46 34.01
CA ALA A 152 -123.33 19.46 33.17
C ALA A 152 -122.58 20.09 31.98
N LEU A 153 -123.15 21.12 31.33
CA LEU A 153 -122.49 21.86 30.24
C LEU A 153 -121.28 22.67 30.73
N ARG A 154 -121.37 23.34 31.89
CA ARG A 154 -120.24 24.03 32.52
C ARG A 154 -119.13 23.06 32.92
N GLU A 155 -119.49 21.88 33.43
CA GLU A 155 -118.53 20.86 33.82
C GLU A 155 -117.90 20.17 32.59
N ARG A 156 -118.62 20.02 31.49
CA ARG A 156 -118.05 19.62 30.20
C ARG A 156 -117.12 20.69 29.64
N LEU A 157 -117.51 21.96 29.68
CA LEU A 157 -116.67 23.08 29.23
C LEU A 157 -115.34 23.09 29.99
N ARG A 158 -115.37 22.99 31.34
CA ARG A 158 -114.15 22.86 32.17
C ARG A 158 -113.27 21.69 31.74
N ARG A 159 -113.85 20.51 31.49
CA ARG A 159 -113.07 19.35 31.00
C ARG A 159 -112.41 19.60 29.64
N GLU A 160 -113.05 20.35 28.74
CA GLU A 160 -112.41 20.73 27.47
C GLU A 160 -111.37 21.85 27.65
N GLU A 161 -111.58 22.79 28.58
CA GLU A 161 -110.58 23.80 28.99
C GLU A 161 -109.33 23.11 29.58
N ASP A 162 -109.50 22.16 30.50
CA ASP A 162 -108.44 21.35 31.09
C ASP A 162 -107.69 20.53 30.03
N ARG A 163 -108.41 19.95 29.06
CA ARG A 163 -107.81 19.24 27.91
C ARG A 163 -107.03 20.17 27.00
N ASN A 164 -107.55 21.35 26.70
CA ASN A 164 -106.86 22.35 25.89
C ASN A 164 -105.59 22.82 26.59
N ALA A 165 -105.63 23.10 27.90
CA ALA A 165 -104.45 23.43 28.68
C ALA A 165 -103.40 22.31 28.70
N ALA A 166 -103.83 21.04 28.81
CA ALA A 166 -102.94 19.88 28.71
C ALA A 166 -102.32 19.72 27.31
N LEU A 167 -103.08 19.99 26.24
CA LEU A 167 -102.59 19.98 24.86
C LEU A 167 -101.62 21.15 24.58
N GLU A 168 -101.89 22.34 25.11
CA GLU A 168 -100.97 23.48 25.03
C GLU A 168 -99.64 23.16 25.73
N ALA A 169 -99.69 22.63 26.96
CA ALA A 169 -98.49 22.18 27.67
C ALA A 169 -97.72 21.09 26.91
N ALA A 170 -98.41 20.14 26.27
CA ALA A 170 -97.78 19.11 25.44
C ALA A 170 -97.14 19.69 24.15
N VAL A 171 -97.78 20.69 23.52
CA VAL A 171 -97.21 21.42 22.38
C VAL A 171 -95.99 22.24 22.79
N GLU A 172 -96.00 22.86 23.96
CA GLU A 172 -94.82 23.56 24.50
C GLU A 172 -93.67 22.61 24.81
N ALA A 173 -93.95 21.46 25.45
CA ALA A 173 -92.95 20.41 25.67
C ALA A 173 -92.34 19.92 24.33
N GLY A 174 -93.17 19.63 23.33
CA GLY A 174 -92.72 19.22 22.00
C GLY A 174 -91.91 20.30 21.27
N ARG A 175 -92.21 21.59 21.47
CA ARG A 175 -91.39 22.70 20.95
C ARG A 175 -90.01 22.77 21.63
N VAL A 176 -89.94 22.51 22.94
CA VAL A 176 -88.68 22.45 23.68
C VAL A 176 -87.83 21.25 23.23
N GLU A 177 -88.43 20.08 23.03
CA GLU A 177 -87.73 18.90 22.49
C GLU A 177 -87.24 19.13 21.06
N LEU A 178 -88.06 19.72 20.19
CA LEU A 178 -87.65 20.10 18.85
C LEU A 178 -86.44 21.07 18.89
N ALA A 179 -86.50 22.10 19.73
CA ALA A 179 -85.40 23.05 19.90
C ALA A 179 -84.10 22.41 20.41
N ARG A 180 -84.18 21.40 21.31
CA ARG A 180 -83.03 20.58 21.74
C ARG A 180 -82.46 19.78 20.56
N SER A 181 -83.30 19.07 19.82
CA SER A 181 -82.85 18.29 18.64
C SER A 181 -82.24 19.16 17.55
N GLU A 182 -82.71 20.40 17.38
CA GLU A 182 -82.09 21.38 16.49
C GLU A 182 -80.73 21.87 16.99
N ALA A 183 -80.56 22.06 18.30
CA ALA A 183 -79.28 22.43 18.90
C ALA A 183 -78.25 21.31 18.72
N GLU A 184 -78.61 20.06 19.04
CA GLU A 184 -77.79 18.87 18.82
C GLU A 184 -77.42 18.71 17.33
N ARG A 185 -78.38 18.92 16.42
CA ARG A 185 -78.12 18.89 14.97
C ARG A 185 -77.13 19.98 14.54
N ARG A 186 -77.21 21.19 15.09
CA ARG A 186 -76.25 22.28 14.83
C ARG A 186 -74.86 21.93 15.36
N GLU A 187 -74.77 21.36 16.55
CA GLU A 187 -73.50 20.92 17.12
C GLU A 187 -72.85 19.81 16.29
N LEU A 188 -73.61 18.77 15.91
CA LEU A 188 -73.12 17.70 15.03
C LEU A 188 -72.68 18.24 13.66
N GLN A 189 -73.39 19.24 13.10
CA GLN A 189 -72.96 19.93 11.88
C GLN A 189 -71.64 20.69 12.06
N GLN A 190 -71.42 21.33 13.21
CA GLN A 190 -70.15 21.98 13.53
C GLN A 190 -69.01 20.97 13.71
N ARG A 191 -69.24 19.86 14.44
CA ARG A 191 -68.26 18.75 14.57
C ARG A 191 -67.91 18.15 13.21
N ILE A 192 -68.89 17.92 12.32
CA ILE A 192 -68.67 17.46 10.94
C ILE A 192 -67.86 18.48 10.12
N ALA A 193 -68.08 19.79 10.31
CA ALA A 193 -67.29 20.82 9.65
C ALA A 193 -65.83 20.82 10.15
N GLY A 194 -65.60 20.69 11.46
CA GLY A 194 -64.27 20.56 12.08
C GLY A 194 -63.48 19.37 11.54
N LEU A 195 -64.09 18.18 11.56
CA LEU A 195 -63.49 16.95 11.02
C LEU A 195 -63.19 17.06 9.50
N ARG A 196 -63.98 17.82 8.75
CA ARG A 196 -63.69 18.10 7.32
C ARG A 196 -62.48 19.01 7.15
N SER A 197 -62.31 20.05 7.97
CA SER A 197 -61.08 20.86 7.96
C SER A 197 -59.85 20.04 8.36
N GLU A 198 -59.94 19.21 9.41
CA GLU A 198 -58.85 18.32 9.83
C GLU A 198 -58.46 17.32 8.72
N LEU A 199 -59.44 16.77 8.00
CA LEU A 199 -59.17 15.88 6.87
C LEU A 199 -58.43 16.60 5.72
N VAL A 200 -58.80 17.85 5.42
CA VAL A 200 -58.11 18.67 4.41
C VAL A 200 -56.69 19.05 4.88
N GLU A 201 -56.51 19.34 6.17
CA GLU A 201 -55.17 19.52 6.76
C GLU A 201 -54.31 18.26 6.67
N ALA A 202 -54.89 17.08 6.95
CA ALA A 202 -54.18 15.81 6.83
C ALA A 202 -53.80 15.51 5.38
N GLN A 203 -54.70 15.77 4.42
CA GLN A 203 -54.44 15.63 2.98
C GLN A 203 -53.35 16.60 2.49
N THR A 204 -53.35 17.85 2.93
CA THR A 204 -52.30 18.82 2.57
C THR A 204 -50.95 18.44 3.19
N LYS A 205 -50.90 18.05 4.47
CA LYS A 205 -49.71 17.50 5.13
C LYS A 205 -49.16 16.27 4.39
N LEU A 206 -50.02 15.33 3.98
CA LEU A 206 -49.64 14.16 3.17
C LEU A 206 -49.08 14.57 1.80
N SER A 207 -49.69 15.54 1.11
CA SER A 207 -49.18 16.02 -0.19
C SER A 207 -47.79 16.66 -0.09
N VAL A 208 -47.51 17.36 1.03
CA VAL A 208 -46.18 17.92 1.31
C VAL A 208 -45.17 16.82 1.64
N ALA A 209 -45.57 15.80 2.41
CA ALA A 209 -44.72 14.65 2.70
C ALA A 209 -44.34 13.87 1.43
N LEU A 210 -45.30 13.63 0.53
CA LEU A 210 -45.06 12.96 -0.76
C LEU A 210 -44.12 13.78 -1.67
N ARG A 211 -44.25 15.11 -1.71
CA ARG A 211 -43.30 15.98 -2.43
C ARG A 211 -41.88 15.87 -1.86
N ARG A 212 -41.74 15.94 -0.53
CA ARG A 212 -40.44 15.76 0.15
C ARG A 212 -39.83 14.39 -0.09
N ALA A 213 -40.64 13.33 -0.16
CA ALA A 213 -40.17 11.99 -0.50
C ALA A 213 -39.59 11.95 -1.92
N ALA A 214 -40.31 12.49 -2.91
CA ALA A 214 -39.82 12.60 -4.29
C ALA A 214 -38.54 13.47 -4.38
N ASP A 215 -38.47 14.59 -3.67
CA ASP A 215 -37.26 15.42 -3.59
C ASP A 215 -36.07 14.63 -3.04
N LEU A 216 -36.28 13.82 -1.99
CA LEU A 216 -35.24 12.95 -1.43
C LEU A 216 -34.83 11.83 -2.41
N GLU A 217 -35.77 11.21 -3.11
CA GLU A 217 -35.47 10.21 -4.16
C GLU A 217 -34.60 10.82 -5.26
N THR A 218 -34.90 12.02 -5.76
CA THR A 218 -34.05 12.68 -6.77
C THR A 218 -32.65 13.02 -6.23
N ARG A 219 -32.53 13.37 -4.94
CA ARG A 219 -31.23 13.58 -4.29
C ARG A 219 -30.44 12.28 -4.16
N VAL A 220 -31.09 11.16 -3.81
CA VAL A 220 -30.46 9.84 -3.75
C VAL A 220 -29.97 9.39 -5.13
N VAL A 221 -30.77 9.56 -6.18
CA VAL A 221 -30.35 9.27 -7.57
C VAL A 221 -29.15 10.12 -7.98
N ARG A 222 -29.14 11.42 -7.65
CA ARG A 222 -28.01 12.31 -7.93
C ARG A 222 -26.73 11.90 -7.18
N LEU A 223 -26.84 11.52 -5.90
CA LEU A 223 -25.71 11.02 -5.12
C LEU A 223 -25.19 9.69 -5.67
N ALA A 224 -26.08 8.79 -6.12
CA ALA A 224 -25.68 7.54 -6.77
C ALA A 224 -24.92 7.79 -8.09
N GLN A 225 -25.35 8.75 -8.91
CA GLN A 225 -24.64 9.17 -10.11
C GLN A 225 -23.26 9.81 -9.79
N GLN A 226 -23.17 10.60 -8.73
CA GLN A 226 -21.90 11.16 -8.26
C GLN A 226 -20.95 10.06 -7.76
N ASN A 227 -21.44 9.10 -6.98
CA ASN A 227 -20.64 7.97 -6.52
C ASN A 227 -20.17 7.09 -7.69
N ALA A 228 -21.00 6.86 -8.70
CA ALA A 228 -20.60 6.14 -9.91
C ALA A 228 -19.50 6.88 -10.70
N SER A 229 -19.59 8.21 -10.84
CA SER A 229 -18.55 8.99 -11.53
C SER A 229 -17.24 9.09 -10.74
N LEU A 230 -17.31 9.10 -9.40
CA LEU A 230 -16.13 8.99 -8.54
C LEU A 230 -15.49 7.60 -8.62
N ALA A 231 -16.28 6.52 -8.65
CA ALA A 231 -15.77 5.16 -8.79
C ALA A 231 -15.01 4.96 -10.12
N LEU A 232 -15.53 5.51 -11.23
CA LEU A 232 -14.83 5.52 -12.51
C LEU A 232 -13.49 6.28 -12.43
N ARG A 233 -13.48 7.49 -11.87
CA ARG A 233 -12.25 8.27 -11.68
C ARG A 233 -11.22 7.60 -10.78
N VAL A 234 -11.65 6.88 -9.76
CA VAL A 234 -10.75 6.07 -8.92
C VAL A 234 -10.15 4.92 -9.73
N GLY A 235 -10.96 4.24 -10.55
CA GLY A 235 -10.47 3.22 -11.49
C GLY A 235 -9.42 3.77 -12.47
N GLU A 236 -9.71 4.90 -13.11
CA GLU A 236 -8.78 5.60 -14.02
C GLU A 236 -7.46 5.98 -13.32
N LEU A 237 -7.53 6.48 -12.07
CA LEU A 237 -6.33 6.83 -11.28
C LEU A 237 -5.54 5.59 -10.85
N GLU A 238 -6.21 4.49 -10.48
CA GLU A 238 -5.53 3.23 -10.17
C GLU A 238 -4.84 2.65 -11.42
N GLU A 239 -5.45 2.71 -12.59
CA GLU A 239 -4.84 2.30 -13.86
C GLU A 239 -3.62 3.17 -14.20
N GLN A 240 -3.73 4.50 -14.12
CA GLN A 240 -2.58 5.41 -14.30
C GLN A 240 -1.44 5.14 -13.31
N MET A 241 -1.76 4.76 -12.06
CA MET A 241 -0.74 4.38 -11.08
C MET A 241 -0.10 3.01 -11.37
N ARG A 242 -0.86 2.03 -11.86
CA ARG A 242 -0.32 0.74 -12.34
C ARG A 242 0.57 0.93 -13.57
N GLU A 243 0.17 1.77 -14.52
CA GLU A 243 0.98 2.12 -15.68
C GLU A 243 2.29 2.77 -15.26
N ARG A 244 2.23 3.80 -14.39
CA ARG A 244 3.42 4.47 -13.83
C ARG A 244 4.35 3.49 -13.12
N ALA A 245 3.82 2.59 -12.28
CA ALA A 245 4.59 1.53 -11.65
C ALA A 245 5.31 0.67 -12.69
N SER A 246 4.61 0.18 -13.72
CA SER A 246 5.22 -0.61 -14.79
C SER A 246 6.29 0.15 -15.58
N THR A 247 6.14 1.48 -15.77
CA THR A 247 7.18 2.29 -16.42
C THR A 247 8.39 2.50 -15.53
N ALA A 248 8.20 2.63 -14.22
CA ALA A 248 9.28 2.73 -13.24
C ALA A 248 10.04 1.40 -13.08
N GLU A 249 9.34 0.27 -13.11
CA GLU A 249 9.94 -1.07 -13.12
C GLU A 249 10.82 -1.27 -14.36
N ARG A 250 10.29 -1.03 -15.57
CA ARG A 250 11.08 -1.10 -16.82
C ARG A 250 12.28 -0.15 -16.81
N ALA A 251 12.14 1.05 -16.25
CA ALA A 251 13.24 2.00 -16.11
C ALA A 251 14.30 1.52 -15.12
N ALA A 252 13.90 0.89 -14.02
CA ALA A 252 14.81 0.28 -13.05
C ALA A 252 15.52 -0.96 -13.60
N GLU A 253 14.85 -1.78 -14.41
CA GLU A 253 15.43 -2.90 -15.15
C GLU A 253 16.47 -2.42 -16.16
N ALA A 254 16.12 -1.45 -17.01
CA ALA A 254 17.06 -0.84 -17.95
C ALA A 254 18.26 -0.17 -17.24
N ALA A 255 18.07 0.40 -16.05
CA ALA A 255 19.16 0.93 -15.24
C ALA A 255 20.06 -0.19 -14.68
N ARG A 256 19.49 -1.32 -14.23
CA ARG A 256 20.26 -2.51 -13.80
C ARG A 256 21.05 -3.13 -14.96
N GLU A 257 20.48 -3.19 -16.16
CA GLU A 257 21.18 -3.67 -17.35
C GLU A 257 22.35 -2.77 -17.74
N ARG A 258 22.17 -1.44 -17.67
CA ARG A 258 23.27 -0.47 -17.86
C ARG A 258 24.37 -0.64 -16.82
N LEU A 259 24.02 -0.87 -15.55
CA LEU A 259 25.01 -1.14 -14.50
C LEU A 259 25.79 -2.43 -14.79
N ARG A 260 25.12 -3.54 -15.15
CA ARG A 260 25.81 -4.79 -15.54
C ARG A 260 26.71 -4.61 -16.76
N ALA A 261 26.31 -3.79 -17.74
CA ALA A 261 27.14 -3.50 -18.91
C ALA A 261 28.38 -2.67 -18.54
N LEU A 262 28.26 -1.73 -17.59
CA LEU A 262 29.40 -0.97 -17.06
C LEU A 262 30.32 -1.83 -16.17
N GLU A 263 29.76 -2.74 -15.39
CA GLU A 263 30.51 -3.73 -14.61
C GLU A 263 31.33 -4.65 -15.55
N ALA A 264 30.69 -5.21 -16.58
CA ALA A 264 31.37 -6.04 -17.58
C ALA A 264 32.48 -5.27 -18.33
N ALA A 265 32.24 -4.01 -18.72
CA ALA A 265 33.27 -3.17 -19.33
C ALA A 265 34.44 -2.88 -18.36
N ALA A 266 34.16 -2.66 -17.08
CA ALA A 266 35.19 -2.47 -16.05
C ALA A 266 36.00 -3.75 -15.78
N ASP A 267 35.40 -4.93 -15.92
CA ASP A 267 36.09 -6.21 -15.83
C ASP A 267 36.96 -6.48 -17.08
N GLU A 268 36.49 -6.09 -18.28
CA GLU A 268 37.30 -6.11 -19.51
C GLU A 268 38.51 -5.17 -19.41
N ASP A 269 38.32 -3.94 -18.91
CA ASP A 269 39.41 -2.98 -18.66
C ASP A 269 40.41 -3.52 -17.61
N GLN A 270 39.93 -4.16 -16.53
CA GLN A 270 40.81 -4.83 -15.55
C GLN A 270 41.64 -5.95 -16.19
N LEU A 271 41.05 -6.76 -17.07
CA LEU A 271 41.75 -7.80 -17.82
C LEU A 271 42.78 -7.22 -18.81
N LEU A 272 42.48 -6.09 -19.44
CA LEU A 272 43.43 -5.37 -20.30
C LEU A 272 44.60 -4.79 -19.47
N ILE A 273 44.32 -4.18 -18.32
CA ILE A 273 45.35 -3.69 -17.38
C ILE A 273 46.24 -4.86 -16.91
N ALA A 274 45.67 -5.99 -16.53
CA ALA A 274 46.43 -7.18 -16.12
C ALA A 274 47.33 -7.72 -17.24
N LYS A 275 46.84 -7.77 -18.49
CA LYS A 275 47.64 -8.14 -19.67
C LYS A 275 48.79 -7.16 -19.91
N LEU A 276 48.53 -5.85 -19.82
CA LEU A 276 49.56 -4.83 -19.97
C LEU A 276 50.61 -4.90 -18.85
N GLN A 277 50.20 -5.14 -17.60
CA GLN A 277 51.12 -5.36 -16.48
C GLN A 277 51.99 -6.61 -16.70
N ALA A 278 51.43 -7.71 -17.20
CA ALA A 278 52.20 -8.91 -17.55
C ALA A 278 53.20 -8.64 -18.69
N GLN A 279 52.80 -7.90 -19.73
CA GLN A 279 53.71 -7.48 -20.81
C GLN A 279 54.82 -6.54 -20.31
N ILE A 280 54.53 -5.63 -19.38
CA ILE A 280 55.55 -4.78 -18.73
C ILE A 280 56.54 -5.65 -17.97
N ALA A 281 56.07 -6.58 -17.13
CA ALA A 281 56.94 -7.50 -16.39
C ALA A 281 57.81 -8.38 -17.31
N GLU A 282 57.25 -8.86 -18.44
CA GLU A 282 58.00 -9.58 -19.47
C GLU A 282 59.10 -8.70 -20.09
N ARG A 283 58.79 -7.43 -20.40
CA ARG A 283 59.76 -6.48 -20.96
C ARG A 283 60.82 -6.06 -19.94
N GLU A 284 60.47 -5.92 -18.67
CA GLU A 284 61.42 -5.71 -17.58
C GLU A 284 62.37 -6.90 -17.43
N ALA A 285 61.87 -8.13 -17.52
CA ALA A 285 62.69 -9.35 -17.51
C ALA A 285 63.60 -9.45 -18.76
N GLN A 286 63.12 -9.06 -19.94
CA GLN A 286 63.95 -8.96 -21.15
C GLN A 286 65.05 -7.89 -20.98
N LEU A 287 64.74 -6.75 -20.35
CA LEU A 287 65.71 -5.71 -20.04
C LEU A 287 66.74 -6.13 -18.98
N THR A 288 66.38 -6.96 -17.99
CA THR A 288 67.38 -7.52 -17.07
C THR A 288 68.28 -8.52 -17.79
N LEU A 289 67.74 -9.43 -18.60
CA LEU A 289 68.55 -10.36 -19.40
C LEU A 289 69.50 -9.64 -20.37
N LEU A 290 69.07 -8.53 -20.98
CA LEU A 290 69.93 -7.70 -21.81
C LEU A 290 71.01 -6.98 -20.99
N ARG A 291 70.71 -6.49 -19.79
CA ARG A 291 71.73 -5.89 -18.89
C ARG A 291 72.73 -6.92 -18.39
N ASP A 292 72.26 -8.12 -18.06
CA ASP A 292 73.12 -9.22 -17.64
C ASP A 292 74.04 -9.63 -18.80
N GLY A 293 73.49 -9.79 -20.02
CA GLY A 293 74.28 -10.02 -21.23
C GLY A 293 75.24 -8.88 -21.60
N GLU A 294 74.84 -7.61 -21.40
CA GLU A 294 75.75 -6.46 -21.52
C GLU A 294 76.89 -6.53 -20.49
N SER A 295 76.62 -6.99 -19.26
CA SER A 295 77.63 -7.17 -18.22
C SER A 295 78.58 -8.34 -18.52
N GLU A 296 78.07 -9.46 -19.06
CA GLU A 296 78.88 -10.57 -19.55
C GLU A 296 79.76 -10.15 -20.73
N LEU A 297 79.21 -9.39 -21.69
CA LEU A 297 79.98 -8.82 -22.79
C LEU A 297 81.04 -7.82 -22.30
N GLN A 298 80.74 -7.01 -21.28
CA GLN A 298 81.73 -6.14 -20.64
C GLN A 298 82.84 -6.96 -19.97
N GLU A 299 82.50 -8.04 -19.25
CA GLU A 299 83.51 -8.94 -18.68
C GLU A 299 84.37 -9.61 -19.76
N VAL A 300 83.78 -10.11 -20.85
CA VAL A 300 84.52 -10.68 -21.98
C VAL A 300 85.42 -9.63 -22.64
N LEU A 301 84.95 -8.39 -22.77
CA LEU A 301 85.70 -7.29 -23.34
C LEU A 301 86.88 -6.88 -22.44
N GLU A 302 86.70 -6.79 -21.12
CA GLU A 302 87.81 -6.57 -20.17
C GLU A 302 88.78 -7.75 -20.12
N ARG A 303 88.30 -9.01 -20.21
CA ARG A 303 89.16 -10.19 -20.37
C ARG A 303 89.95 -10.13 -21.68
N SER A 304 89.34 -9.68 -22.79
CA SER A 304 90.04 -9.51 -24.07
C SER A 304 91.05 -8.36 -24.06
N LYS A 305 90.76 -7.25 -23.36
CA LYS A 305 91.70 -6.15 -23.12
C LYS A 305 92.89 -6.63 -22.29
N ALA A 306 92.64 -7.40 -21.23
CA ALA A 306 93.69 -7.98 -20.40
C ALA A 306 94.56 -8.96 -21.22
N ALA A 307 93.96 -9.83 -22.03
CA ALA A 307 94.69 -10.73 -22.94
C ALA A 307 95.48 -9.96 -24.01
N ALA A 308 94.91 -8.88 -24.58
CA ALA A 308 95.60 -8.02 -25.53
C ALA A 308 96.76 -7.25 -24.89
N ALA A 309 96.61 -6.81 -23.63
CA ALA A 309 97.67 -6.20 -22.85
C ALA A 309 98.81 -7.21 -22.58
N GLN A 310 98.48 -8.44 -22.16
CA GLN A 310 99.45 -9.53 -22.01
C GLN A 310 100.17 -9.86 -23.31
N LEU A 311 99.47 -9.87 -24.45
CA LEU A 311 100.09 -10.04 -25.76
C LEU A 311 100.99 -8.84 -26.13
N GLY A 312 100.62 -7.61 -25.76
CA GLY A 312 101.46 -6.42 -25.90
C GLY A 312 102.72 -6.46 -25.03
N GLU A 313 102.63 -6.97 -23.80
CA GLU A 313 103.77 -7.23 -22.92
C GLU A 313 104.69 -8.33 -23.50
N LEU A 314 104.11 -9.41 -24.05
CA LEU A 314 104.88 -10.46 -24.73
C LEU A 314 105.55 -9.96 -26.02
N LEU A 315 104.88 -9.12 -26.81
CA LEU A 315 105.45 -8.52 -28.01
C LEU A 315 106.58 -7.54 -27.66
N THR A 316 106.39 -6.66 -26.69
CA THR A 316 107.46 -5.74 -26.24
C THR A 316 108.64 -6.48 -25.59
N ALA A 317 108.40 -7.59 -24.89
CA ALA A 317 109.47 -8.48 -24.43
C ALA A 317 110.21 -9.15 -25.60
N ARG A 318 109.49 -9.60 -26.64
CA ARG A 318 110.10 -10.17 -27.86
C ARG A 318 110.84 -9.13 -28.70
N ASP A 319 110.35 -7.90 -28.79
CA ASP A 319 111.06 -6.79 -29.44
C ASP A 319 112.34 -6.44 -28.66
N ALA A 320 112.31 -6.46 -27.33
CA ALA A 320 113.51 -6.30 -26.51
C ALA A 320 114.50 -7.46 -26.65
N GLU A 321 114.03 -8.71 -26.79
CA GLU A 321 114.89 -9.85 -27.14
C GLU A 321 115.49 -9.73 -28.56
N LEU A 322 114.68 -9.36 -29.56
CA LEU A 322 115.15 -9.12 -30.93
C LEU A 322 116.15 -7.96 -30.97
N GLN A 323 115.96 -6.93 -30.16
CA GLN A 323 116.91 -5.82 -30.07
C GLN A 323 118.22 -6.29 -29.43
N ARG A 324 118.19 -7.04 -28.31
CA ARG A 324 119.40 -7.67 -27.75
C ARG A 324 120.11 -8.58 -28.74
N LEU A 325 119.38 -9.36 -29.54
CA LEU A 325 119.95 -10.22 -30.59
C LEU A 325 120.57 -9.41 -31.74
N ARG A 326 119.99 -8.25 -32.10
CA ARG A 326 120.61 -7.32 -33.07
C ARG A 326 121.86 -6.66 -32.51
N ASP A 327 121.85 -6.25 -31.23
CA ASP A 327 123.00 -5.64 -30.57
C ASP A 327 124.14 -6.68 -30.47
N GLN A 328 123.85 -7.93 -30.10
CA GLN A 328 124.80 -9.05 -30.13
C GLN A 328 125.34 -9.36 -31.53
N LEU A 329 124.50 -9.27 -32.57
CA LEU A 329 124.94 -9.43 -33.95
C LEU A 329 125.89 -8.30 -34.36
N ALA A 330 125.57 -7.05 -34.02
CA ALA A 330 126.43 -5.89 -34.29
C ALA A 330 127.77 -5.97 -33.54
N GLU A 331 127.77 -6.44 -32.29
CA GLU A 331 128.99 -6.74 -31.53
C GLU A 331 129.84 -7.83 -32.22
N ALA A 332 129.22 -8.91 -32.71
CA ALA A 332 129.90 -9.97 -33.43
C ALA A 332 130.46 -9.52 -34.79
N GLU A 333 129.74 -8.67 -35.53
CA GLU A 333 130.24 -8.03 -36.75
C GLU A 333 131.45 -7.12 -36.46
N LEU A 334 131.43 -6.40 -35.33
CA LEU A 334 132.55 -5.56 -34.88
C LEU A 334 133.79 -6.41 -34.54
N HIS A 335 133.62 -7.52 -33.81
CA HIS A 335 134.73 -8.45 -33.53
C HIS A 335 135.29 -9.07 -34.83
N GLY A 336 134.41 -9.54 -35.74
CA GLY A 336 134.85 -10.06 -37.04
C GLY A 336 135.57 -9.02 -37.90
N SER A 337 135.20 -7.74 -37.80
CA SER A 337 135.90 -6.65 -38.50
C SER A 337 137.32 -6.40 -37.94
N GLN A 338 137.50 -6.53 -36.62
CA GLN A 338 138.80 -6.41 -35.95
C GLN A 338 139.71 -7.59 -36.29
N GLU A 339 139.22 -8.82 -36.26
CA GLU A 339 139.96 -10.02 -36.67
C GLU A 339 140.42 -9.93 -38.15
N LEU A 340 139.57 -9.39 -39.04
CA LEU A 340 139.94 -9.15 -40.44
C LEU A 340 141.01 -8.06 -40.61
N GLU A 341 141.09 -7.08 -39.72
CA GLU A 341 142.15 -6.06 -39.73
C GLU A 341 143.47 -6.60 -39.15
N GLU A 342 143.43 -7.43 -38.11
CA GLU A 342 144.61 -8.16 -37.63
C GLU A 342 145.19 -9.10 -38.70
N LEU A 343 144.33 -9.86 -39.39
CA LEU A 343 144.73 -10.72 -40.51
C LEU A 343 145.31 -9.92 -41.69
N ARG A 344 144.77 -8.72 -41.97
CA ARG A 344 145.36 -7.81 -42.99
C ARG A 344 146.75 -7.32 -42.58
N GLN A 345 146.97 -7.00 -41.31
CA GLN A 345 148.29 -6.59 -40.82
C GLN A 345 149.31 -7.74 -40.90
N GLN A 346 148.91 -8.96 -40.54
CA GLN A 346 149.74 -10.17 -40.70
C GLN A 346 150.12 -10.41 -42.17
N MET A 347 149.19 -10.22 -43.11
CA MET A 347 149.44 -10.34 -44.55
C MET A 347 150.38 -9.25 -45.12
N VAL A 348 150.50 -8.09 -44.48
CA VAL A 348 151.50 -7.07 -44.84
C VAL A 348 152.89 -7.45 -44.33
N ALA A 349 152.99 -7.95 -43.09
CA ALA A 349 154.26 -8.44 -42.54
C ALA A 349 154.85 -9.62 -43.35
N LEU A 350 153.99 -10.57 -43.77
CA LEU A 350 154.41 -11.70 -44.60
C LEU A 350 154.85 -11.29 -46.02
N LYS A 351 154.32 -10.18 -46.57
CA LYS A 351 154.81 -9.64 -47.85
C LYS A 351 156.20 -9.04 -47.71
N ALA A 352 156.45 -8.26 -46.66
CA ALA A 352 157.77 -7.68 -46.40
C ALA A 352 158.86 -8.76 -46.23
N ALA A 353 158.57 -9.85 -45.50
CA ALA A 353 159.49 -10.98 -45.35
C ALA A 353 159.81 -11.68 -46.69
N ARG A 354 158.83 -11.82 -47.58
CA ARG A 354 159.02 -12.42 -48.90
C ARG A 354 159.95 -11.59 -49.80
N ASP A 355 159.84 -10.26 -49.74
CA ASP A 355 160.64 -9.38 -50.59
C ASP A 355 162.12 -9.35 -50.19
N GLU A 356 162.46 -9.59 -48.91
CA GLU A 356 163.84 -9.81 -48.46
C GLU A 356 164.44 -11.15 -48.95
N GLU A 357 163.63 -12.21 -49.02
CA GLU A 357 164.07 -13.52 -49.55
C GLU A 357 164.29 -13.49 -51.06
N ALA A 358 163.48 -12.74 -51.81
CA ALA A 358 163.65 -12.53 -53.25
C ALA A 358 165.02 -11.88 -53.57
N ALA A 359 165.41 -10.85 -52.83
CA ALA A 359 166.70 -10.17 -53.00
C ALA A 359 167.91 -11.09 -52.71
N ARG A 360 167.78 -12.05 -51.79
CA ARG A 360 168.83 -13.07 -51.53
C ARG A 360 168.99 -14.06 -52.68
N LEU A 361 167.88 -14.49 -53.30
CA LEU A 361 167.90 -15.47 -54.39
C LEU A 361 168.46 -14.88 -55.70
N GLU A 362 168.21 -13.60 -55.97
CA GLU A 362 168.78 -12.91 -57.15
C GLU A 362 170.32 -12.82 -57.11
N GLY A 363 170.91 -12.71 -55.91
CA GLY A 363 172.36 -12.77 -55.72
C GLY A 363 172.97 -14.14 -56.02
N GLN A 364 172.23 -15.23 -55.74
CA GLN A 364 172.70 -16.60 -55.95
C GLN A 364 172.67 -17.00 -57.44
N LEU A 365 171.71 -16.49 -58.20
CA LEU A 365 171.58 -16.74 -59.66
C LEU A 365 172.77 -16.23 -60.49
N LYS A 366 173.40 -15.11 -60.10
CA LYS A 366 174.60 -14.57 -60.79
C LYS A 366 175.82 -15.48 -60.67
N VAL A 367 175.96 -16.20 -59.55
CA VAL A 367 177.07 -17.15 -59.32
C VAL A 367 176.85 -18.47 -60.07
N ALA A 368 175.59 -18.85 -60.30
CA ALA A 368 175.26 -20.04 -61.10
C ALA A 368 175.56 -19.86 -62.60
N PHE A 369 175.36 -18.66 -63.15
CA PHE A 369 175.54 -18.39 -64.58
C PHE A 369 176.99 -18.63 -65.07
N MET A 370 177.99 -18.24 -64.27
CA MET A 370 179.41 -18.44 -64.62
C MET A 370 179.81 -19.93 -64.73
N LYS A 371 179.08 -20.83 -64.06
CA LYS A 371 179.30 -22.29 -64.14
C LYS A 371 178.63 -22.93 -65.37
N VAL A 372 177.75 -22.22 -66.06
CA VAL A 372 177.10 -22.69 -67.31
C VAL A 372 178.02 -22.45 -68.51
N ASP A 373 178.82 -21.38 -68.51
CA ASP A 373 179.81 -21.13 -69.58
C ASP A 373 180.94 -22.18 -69.62
N GLU A 374 181.25 -22.81 -68.48
CA GLU A 374 182.18 -23.95 -68.43
C GLU A 374 181.57 -25.23 -69.05
N ALA A 375 180.24 -25.38 -69.03
CA ALA A 375 179.52 -26.49 -69.68
C ALA A 375 179.30 -26.27 -71.20
N GLY A 376 179.41 -25.03 -71.71
CA GLY A 376 179.31 -24.76 -73.14
C GLY A 376 180.52 -25.24 -73.95
N ARG A 377 181.72 -25.19 -73.37
CA ARG A 377 182.98 -25.56 -74.05
C ARG A 377 183.14 -27.07 -74.30
N SER A 378 182.37 -27.92 -73.62
CA SER A 378 182.29 -29.37 -73.87
C SER A 378 181.19 -29.77 -74.87
N ALA A 379 180.46 -28.79 -75.43
CA ALA A 379 179.51 -29.01 -76.52
C ALA A 379 180.11 -28.71 -77.91
N SER A 380 181.18 -27.91 -78.01
CA SER A 380 181.91 -27.68 -79.27
C SER A 380 182.68 -28.90 -79.78
N GLU A 381 182.95 -29.86 -78.90
CA GLU A 381 183.56 -31.18 -79.15
C GLU A 381 182.52 -32.27 -79.50
N ARG A 382 181.24 -31.89 -79.69
CA ARG A 382 180.20 -32.66 -80.39
C ARG A 382 179.73 -31.89 -81.64
N GLU A 383 180.64 -31.13 -82.25
CA GLU A 383 181.42 -31.60 -83.40
C GLU A 383 180.53 -31.93 -84.61
N GLN A 384 180.68 -31.25 -85.73
CA GLN A 384 181.72 -31.53 -86.74
C GLN A 384 181.63 -32.94 -87.39
N ALA A 385 180.94 -33.91 -86.77
CA ALA A 385 180.43 -35.12 -87.42
C ALA A 385 179.12 -34.85 -88.19
N HIS A 386 178.12 -34.22 -87.55
CA HIS A 386 176.80 -33.95 -88.18
C HIS A 386 176.77 -32.77 -89.15
N ARG A 387 177.93 -32.19 -89.51
CA ARG A 387 178.03 -31.15 -90.55
C ARG A 387 178.25 -31.69 -91.96
N GLY A 388 178.60 -32.98 -92.11
CA GLY A 388 178.63 -33.65 -93.43
C GLY A 388 177.23 -34.05 -93.93
N GLU A 389 176.37 -34.54 -93.04
CA GLU A 389 175.02 -35.05 -93.37
C GLU A 389 174.02 -33.94 -93.78
N LEU A 390 174.38 -32.67 -93.55
CA LEU A 390 173.55 -31.49 -93.85
C LEU A 390 173.78 -30.87 -95.24
N GLU A 391 174.63 -31.45 -96.08
CA GLU A 391 174.88 -30.98 -97.45
C GLU A 391 174.22 -31.87 -98.51
N GLU A 392 174.17 -33.20 -98.33
CA GLU A 392 173.41 -34.10 -99.24
C GLU A 392 171.88 -33.94 -99.09
N LEU A 393 171.37 -33.77 -97.86
CA LEU A 393 169.93 -33.55 -97.64
C LEU A 393 169.43 -32.16 -98.09
N ARG A 394 170.33 -31.20 -98.37
CA ARG A 394 169.95 -29.89 -98.94
C ARG A 394 169.70 -29.92 -100.44
N LEU A 395 170.22 -30.92 -101.16
CA LEU A 395 170.00 -31.09 -102.60
C LEU A 395 168.69 -31.84 -102.94
N GLN A 396 168.07 -32.55 -101.98
CA GLN A 396 166.91 -33.40 -102.26
C GLN A 396 165.52 -32.80 -101.94
N LEU A 397 165.43 -31.62 -101.30
CA LEU A 397 164.13 -31.05 -100.89
C LEU A 397 163.80 -29.66 -101.45
N GLN A 398 164.64 -29.09 -102.31
CA GLN A 398 164.19 -28.00 -103.19
C GLN A 398 163.17 -28.51 -104.24
N ASP A 399 163.19 -29.80 -104.60
CA ASP A 399 162.21 -30.44 -105.48
C ASP A 399 160.81 -30.65 -104.84
N ALA A 400 160.71 -30.65 -103.50
CA ALA A 400 159.40 -30.78 -102.82
C ALA A 400 158.61 -29.46 -102.81
N LYS A 401 159.25 -28.33 -103.10
CA LYS A 401 158.66 -26.99 -103.02
C LYS A 401 157.68 -26.67 -104.18
N LEU A 402 157.55 -27.56 -105.16
CA LEU A 402 156.70 -27.42 -106.35
C LEU A 402 155.43 -28.32 -106.38
N ARG A 403 155.13 -29.08 -105.31
CA ARG A 403 153.96 -30.02 -105.31
C ARG A 403 152.91 -29.81 -104.20
N ALA A 404 153.16 -28.99 -103.18
CA ALA A 404 152.24 -28.86 -102.04
C ALA A 404 151.23 -27.68 -102.14
N GLU A 405 151.38 -26.79 -103.12
CA GLU A 405 150.42 -25.68 -103.38
C GLU A 405 149.04 -26.14 -103.89
N GLN A 406 148.75 -27.46 -103.86
CA GLN A 406 147.49 -28.07 -104.33
C GLN A 406 146.62 -28.72 -103.23
N SER A 407 147.02 -28.73 -101.95
CA SER A 407 146.17 -29.28 -100.86
C SER A 407 145.36 -28.23 -100.07
N SER A 408 145.30 -27.00 -100.58
CA SER A 408 144.50 -25.87 -100.08
C SER A 408 142.97 -26.01 -100.32
N ALA A 409 142.44 -27.23 -100.40
CA ALA A 409 141.14 -27.48 -101.04
C ALA A 409 140.17 -28.49 -100.37
N ARG A 410 140.40 -29.03 -99.15
CA ARG A 410 139.54 -30.16 -98.68
C ARG A 410 138.87 -30.20 -97.29
N ARG A 411 139.36 -29.59 -96.19
CA ARG A 411 138.73 -29.82 -94.85
C ARG A 411 138.47 -28.56 -94.02
N VAL A 412 137.68 -27.67 -94.59
CA VAL A 412 136.86 -26.65 -93.89
C VAL A 412 135.49 -27.25 -93.47
N ALA A 413 135.32 -28.58 -93.55
CA ALA A 413 134.03 -29.27 -93.38
C ALA A 413 133.72 -29.78 -91.96
N GLU A 414 134.72 -29.99 -91.10
CA GLU A 414 134.55 -30.67 -89.80
C GLU A 414 134.20 -29.71 -88.63
N VAL A 415 133.88 -28.44 -88.94
CA VAL A 415 133.60 -27.36 -87.96
C VAL A 415 132.12 -27.31 -87.51
N SER A 416 131.22 -28.15 -88.05
CA SER A 416 129.77 -28.03 -87.81
C SER A 416 129.11 -29.13 -86.94
N GLU A 417 129.64 -30.36 -86.85
CA GLU A 417 128.86 -31.49 -86.33
C GLU A 417 128.78 -31.58 -84.79
N LEU A 418 129.85 -31.24 -84.06
CA LEU A 418 129.89 -31.45 -82.60
C LEU A 418 129.17 -30.38 -81.76
N ARG A 419 128.63 -29.32 -82.37
CA ARG A 419 127.88 -28.27 -81.67
C ARG A 419 126.39 -28.61 -81.47
N SER A 420 125.87 -29.64 -82.14
CA SER A 420 124.43 -29.95 -82.21
C SER A 420 123.90 -30.94 -81.16
N ALA A 421 124.77 -31.62 -80.39
CA ALA A 421 124.40 -32.87 -79.74
C ALA A 421 123.86 -32.78 -78.30
N LEU A 422 124.03 -31.65 -77.58
CA LEU A 422 123.71 -31.57 -76.14
C LEU A 422 122.71 -30.48 -75.72
N GLU A 423 122.25 -29.63 -76.64
CA GLU A 423 121.04 -28.82 -76.41
C GLU A 423 119.78 -29.70 -76.20
N GLN A 424 119.83 -30.98 -76.61
CA GLN A 424 118.73 -31.94 -76.50
C GLN A 424 118.42 -32.41 -75.07
N GLN A 425 119.35 -32.34 -74.11
CA GLN A 425 119.13 -32.89 -72.76
C GLN A 425 118.38 -31.95 -71.80
N VAL A 426 118.25 -30.66 -72.14
CA VAL A 426 117.56 -29.65 -71.30
C VAL A 426 116.04 -29.60 -71.55
N GLY A 427 115.54 -30.29 -72.59
CA GLY A 427 114.13 -30.25 -72.98
C GLY A 427 113.17 -31.11 -72.15
N VAL A 428 113.62 -32.24 -71.62
CA VAL A 428 112.71 -33.31 -71.12
C VAL A 428 112.07 -32.97 -69.76
N ALA A 429 112.84 -32.44 -68.80
CA ALA A 429 112.33 -32.17 -67.44
C ALA A 429 111.31 -31.02 -67.35
N ARG A 430 111.14 -30.21 -68.40
CA ARG A 430 110.09 -29.17 -68.44
C ARG A 430 108.68 -29.74 -68.68
N GLN A 431 108.57 -31.00 -69.11
CA GLN A 431 107.30 -31.63 -69.44
C GLN A 431 106.54 -32.11 -68.19
N GLU A 432 107.24 -32.65 -67.20
CA GLU A 432 106.65 -33.26 -65.99
C GLU A 432 105.96 -32.24 -65.05
N ALA A 433 106.32 -30.96 -65.15
CA ALA A 433 105.69 -29.89 -64.37
C ALA A 433 104.30 -29.45 -64.90
N LEU A 434 103.90 -29.90 -66.10
CA LEU A 434 102.58 -29.58 -66.67
C LEU A 434 101.47 -30.53 -66.19
N ASP A 435 101.82 -31.77 -65.83
CA ASP A 435 100.84 -32.78 -65.41
C ASP A 435 100.23 -32.53 -64.03
N ALA A 436 100.86 -31.69 -63.19
CA ALA A 436 100.29 -31.19 -61.93
C ALA A 436 99.06 -30.28 -62.13
N ARG A 437 98.75 -29.84 -63.36
CA ARG A 437 97.72 -28.82 -63.64
C ARG A 437 96.37 -29.37 -64.09
N THR A 438 96.31 -30.64 -64.52
CA THR A 438 95.08 -31.25 -65.07
C THR A 438 94.22 -31.91 -63.98
N GLN A 439 94.82 -32.47 -62.94
CA GLN A 439 94.07 -33.17 -61.86
C GLN A 439 93.39 -32.23 -60.84
N LEU A 440 93.74 -30.94 -60.84
CA LEU A 440 93.06 -29.90 -60.03
C LEU A 440 91.86 -29.26 -60.73
N ALA A 441 91.60 -29.57 -62.00
CA ALA A 441 90.41 -29.11 -62.71
C ALA A 441 89.15 -29.90 -62.31
N THR A 442 89.29 -31.21 -62.07
CA THR A 442 88.20 -32.12 -61.66
C THR A 442 87.67 -31.89 -60.24
N VAL A 443 88.24 -30.94 -59.49
CA VAL A 443 87.76 -30.50 -58.16
C VAL A 443 86.82 -29.28 -58.26
N LYS A 444 86.61 -28.72 -59.46
CA LYS A 444 85.84 -27.47 -59.66
C LYS A 444 84.46 -27.61 -60.32
N GLU A 445 84.06 -28.79 -60.77
CA GLU A 445 82.89 -28.93 -61.67
C GLU A 445 81.70 -29.71 -61.08
N GLN A 446 81.70 -30.00 -59.77
CA GLN A 446 80.58 -30.68 -59.08
C GLN A 446 80.10 -29.97 -57.80
N LEU A 447 80.52 -28.72 -57.56
CA LEU A 447 80.21 -27.98 -56.31
C LEU A 447 79.27 -26.77 -56.46
N ASP A 448 78.72 -26.50 -57.66
CA ASP A 448 77.76 -25.41 -57.92
C ASP A 448 76.40 -25.96 -58.41
N GLY A 449 75.74 -26.77 -57.56
CA GLY A 449 74.64 -27.67 -57.95
C GLY A 449 73.38 -27.69 -57.07
N VAL A 450 73.02 -26.58 -56.42
CA VAL A 450 71.67 -26.30 -55.84
C VAL A 450 71.18 -27.15 -54.66
N LEU A 451 71.47 -26.63 -53.46
CA LEU A 451 70.59 -26.53 -52.27
C LEU A 451 69.18 -27.18 -52.31
N SER A 452 68.90 -28.12 -51.39
CA SER A 452 67.67 -28.13 -50.57
C SER A 452 67.86 -28.93 -49.26
N GLU A 453 66.94 -28.73 -48.33
CA GLU A 453 66.89 -29.26 -46.96
C GLU A 453 66.96 -30.80 -46.87
N GLU A 454 67.71 -31.33 -45.87
CA GLU A 454 67.51 -32.62 -45.15
C GLU A 454 68.76 -33.11 -44.37
N PHE A 455 69.90 -32.40 -44.42
CA PHE A 455 71.14 -32.82 -43.72
C PHE A 455 71.23 -32.52 -42.21
N LEU A 456 70.11 -32.19 -41.54
CA LEU A 456 70.03 -31.97 -40.09
C LEU A 456 69.08 -32.96 -39.41
N GLN A 457 69.35 -34.26 -39.60
CA GLN A 457 68.76 -35.38 -38.84
C GLN A 457 69.77 -36.11 -37.92
N LEU A 458 70.97 -35.54 -37.68
CA LEU A 458 72.06 -36.27 -37.01
C LEU A 458 72.66 -35.51 -35.82
N LEU A 459 71.97 -35.56 -34.67
CA LEU A 459 72.59 -35.33 -33.34
C LEU A 459 71.80 -35.86 -32.12
N GLU A 460 70.54 -36.32 -32.25
CA GLU A 460 69.68 -36.60 -31.07
C GLU A 460 69.48 -38.09 -30.67
N GLU A 461 70.05 -39.10 -31.35
CA GLU A 461 69.75 -40.52 -31.04
C GLU A 461 70.90 -41.46 -30.60
N GLU A 462 72.18 -41.03 -30.53
CA GLU A 462 73.31 -41.93 -30.17
C GLU A 462 74.04 -41.65 -28.84
N LEU A 463 73.29 -41.44 -27.75
CA LEU A 463 73.78 -41.78 -26.39
C LEU A 463 72.71 -42.51 -25.55
N ARG A 464 72.24 -43.65 -26.08
CA ARG A 464 71.51 -44.66 -25.29
C ARG A 464 72.47 -45.43 -24.37
N ILE A 465 72.15 -45.44 -23.07
CA ILE A 465 72.07 -46.62 -22.18
C ILE A 465 73.25 -47.63 -22.20
N SER A 466 74.02 -47.67 -21.10
CA SER A 466 74.40 -48.83 -20.26
C SER A 466 75.67 -48.47 -19.43
N VAL A 467 75.93 -48.89 -18.18
CA VAL A 467 76.13 -50.22 -17.56
C VAL A 467 76.13 -49.96 -16.01
N ILE A 468 75.22 -50.47 -15.19
CA ILE A 468 75.20 -51.76 -14.43
C ILE A 468 76.13 -51.84 -13.18
N GLN A 469 75.53 -52.24 -12.02
CA GLN A 469 76.14 -52.68 -10.73
C GLN A 469 76.91 -51.58 -9.93
N GLY A 470 76.84 -51.46 -8.60
CA GLY A 470 76.83 -52.45 -7.50
C GLY A 470 78.22 -52.39 -6.83
N HIS A 471 78.44 -52.13 -5.53
CA HIS A 471 77.78 -52.69 -4.33
C HIS A 471 78.29 -52.00 -3.03
N LYS A 472 77.45 -51.95 -1.98
CA LYS A 472 77.80 -52.06 -0.52
C LYS A 472 78.69 -50.94 0.08
N SER A 473 78.71 -50.65 1.39
CA SER A 473 78.36 -51.41 2.60
C SER A 473 78.03 -50.49 3.80
N ASP A 474 77.09 -50.92 4.66
CA ASP A 474 77.16 -50.94 6.15
C ASP A 474 77.42 -49.65 6.98
N SER A 475 76.93 -49.44 8.21
CA SER A 475 75.93 -50.13 9.07
C SER A 475 75.62 -49.27 10.33
N ALA A 476 74.58 -49.66 11.12
CA ALA A 476 74.30 -49.25 12.52
C ALA A 476 73.95 -47.75 12.77
N ALA A 477 73.22 -47.32 13.80
CA ALA A 477 72.37 -47.95 14.84
C ALA A 477 71.24 -46.93 15.16
N ALA A 478 69.96 -47.30 15.34
CA ALA A 478 69.37 -47.85 16.56
C ALA A 478 69.57 -47.02 17.86
N ALA A 479 68.45 -46.44 18.33
CA ALA A 479 68.10 -46.13 19.74
C ALA A 479 68.92 -45.10 20.58
N ALA A 480 68.38 -43.88 20.66
CA ALA A 480 68.29 -43.07 21.90
C ALA A 480 67.06 -42.14 21.72
N ALA A 481 66.00 -42.09 22.53
CA ALA A 481 65.85 -42.20 23.98
C ALA A 481 66.60 -41.09 24.74
N GLY A 482 65.89 -40.00 25.09
CA GLY A 482 66.32 -39.11 26.17
C GLY A 482 66.14 -37.61 25.96
N SER A 483 65.31 -37.02 26.83
CA SER A 483 65.46 -35.66 27.38
C SER A 483 65.28 -34.42 26.48
N ALA A 484 64.11 -33.79 26.59
CA ALA A 484 63.98 -32.32 26.59
C ALA A 484 62.79 -31.89 27.47
N SER A 485 62.82 -32.24 28.75
CA SER A 485 61.85 -31.75 29.73
C SER A 485 62.20 -30.35 30.22
N SER A 486 61.57 -29.30 29.70
CA SER A 486 61.28 -28.06 30.47
C SER A 486 60.40 -27.07 29.69
N SER A 487 59.10 -27.01 30.03
CA SER A 487 58.19 -25.83 29.96
C SER A 487 56.69 -26.24 29.94
N ARG A 488 56.32 -27.25 30.73
CA ARG A 488 54.95 -27.83 30.73
C ARG A 488 54.03 -27.26 31.83
N ARG A 489 54.14 -25.96 32.14
CA ARG A 489 53.26 -25.28 33.12
C ARG A 489 52.66 -23.94 32.66
N THR A 490 53.15 -23.32 31.58
CA THR A 490 52.61 -22.05 31.06
C THR A 490 51.73 -22.24 29.82
N ALA A 491 52.00 -23.24 28.96
CA ALA A 491 51.20 -23.50 27.76
C ALA A 491 49.80 -24.07 28.04
N GLN A 492 49.57 -24.66 29.23
CA GLN A 492 48.28 -25.24 29.59
C GLN A 492 47.27 -24.18 30.06
N GLN A 493 47.75 -23.08 30.65
CA GLN A 493 46.92 -21.93 31.05
C GLN A 493 46.47 -21.10 29.83
N SER A 494 47.35 -20.88 28.84
CA SER A 494 46.99 -20.16 27.62
C SER A 494 46.02 -20.95 26.73
N GLN A 495 46.16 -22.28 26.65
CA GLN A 495 45.17 -23.12 25.96
C GLN A 495 43.79 -23.10 26.66
N GLN A 496 43.75 -23.16 28.00
CA GLN A 496 42.48 -23.04 28.73
C GLN A 496 41.82 -21.68 28.51
N GLN A 497 42.56 -20.56 28.58
CA GLN A 497 42.02 -19.23 28.28
C GLN A 497 41.49 -19.11 26.84
N GLN A 498 42.20 -19.67 25.86
CA GLN A 498 41.73 -19.70 24.47
C GLN A 498 40.47 -20.55 24.29
N GLN A 499 40.33 -21.66 25.03
CA GLN A 499 39.10 -22.47 25.03
C GLN A 499 37.93 -21.71 25.66
N PHE A 500 38.11 -21.04 26.81
CA PHE A 500 37.09 -20.19 27.41
C PHE A 500 36.65 -19.05 26.49
N GLU A 501 37.58 -18.38 25.80
CA GLU A 501 37.22 -17.34 24.81
C GLU A 501 36.45 -17.89 23.60
N GLN A 502 36.80 -19.10 23.13
CA GLN A 502 36.08 -19.76 22.04
C GLN A 502 34.67 -20.20 22.47
N GLU A 503 34.51 -20.72 23.68
CA GLU A 503 33.19 -21.06 24.24
C GLU A 503 32.32 -19.81 24.43
N LEU A 504 32.87 -18.72 24.96
CA LEU A 504 32.14 -17.44 25.08
C LEU A 504 31.70 -16.90 23.72
N ARG A 505 32.59 -16.84 22.71
CA ARG A 505 32.22 -16.42 21.34
C ARG A 505 31.18 -17.37 20.71
N GLY A 506 31.29 -18.68 20.97
CA GLY A 506 30.30 -19.68 20.56
C GLY A 506 28.92 -19.40 21.16
N LEU A 507 28.84 -19.18 22.47
CA LEU A 507 27.60 -18.82 23.17
C LEU A 507 27.03 -17.49 22.67
N GLU A 508 27.86 -16.45 22.49
CA GLU A 508 27.43 -15.14 21.97
C GLU A 508 26.88 -15.22 20.54
N SER A 509 27.50 -16.03 19.67
CA SER A 509 26.99 -16.26 18.31
C SER A 509 25.63 -16.98 18.31
N ARG A 510 25.44 -17.94 19.22
CA ARG A 510 24.17 -18.66 19.41
C ARG A 510 23.10 -17.78 20.06
N GLU A 511 23.48 -16.94 21.02
CA GLU A 511 22.63 -15.92 21.65
C GLU A 511 22.12 -14.92 20.59
N ALA A 512 23.00 -14.43 19.72
CA ALA A 512 22.63 -13.54 18.61
C ALA A 512 21.73 -14.22 17.57
N ALA A 513 21.98 -15.50 17.23
CA ALA A 513 21.14 -16.26 16.31
C ALA A 513 19.73 -16.50 16.87
N LEU A 514 19.63 -16.89 18.15
CA LEU A 514 18.34 -17.11 18.82
C LEU A 514 17.57 -15.81 19.04
N ARG A 515 18.25 -14.67 19.30
CA ARG A 515 17.59 -13.35 19.32
C ARG A 515 16.93 -13.03 17.99
N ARG A 516 17.66 -13.16 16.87
CA ARG A 516 17.10 -12.94 15.52
C ARG A 516 15.91 -13.85 15.21
N GLN A 517 15.93 -15.11 15.68
CA GLN A 517 14.80 -16.04 15.54
C GLN A 517 13.62 -15.66 16.44
N SER A 518 13.85 -15.17 17.66
CA SER A 518 12.77 -14.65 18.52
C SER A 518 12.16 -13.37 17.95
N GLU A 519 12.98 -12.51 17.35
CA GLU A 519 12.56 -11.30 16.63
C GLU A 519 11.68 -11.66 15.42
N SER A 520 12.10 -12.60 14.56
CA SER A 520 11.29 -13.04 13.41
C SER A 520 9.97 -13.69 13.84
N LEU A 521 9.98 -14.59 14.82
CA LEU A 521 8.74 -15.21 15.34
C LEU A 521 7.81 -14.18 15.99
N SER A 522 8.35 -13.16 16.66
CA SER A 522 7.54 -12.06 17.19
C SER A 522 6.92 -11.21 16.08
N ALA A 523 7.66 -10.95 14.99
CA ALA A 523 7.16 -10.23 13.83
C ALA A 523 6.01 -11.00 13.17
N GLU A 524 6.19 -12.30 12.89
CA GLU A 524 5.13 -13.18 12.36
C GLU A 524 3.88 -13.19 13.26
N LEU A 525 4.05 -13.21 14.58
CA LEU A 525 2.92 -13.11 15.52
C LEU A 525 2.21 -11.75 15.44
N THR A 526 2.93 -10.65 15.22
CA THR A 526 2.31 -9.33 15.00
C THR A 526 1.64 -9.20 13.63
N GLU A 527 2.15 -9.85 12.59
CA GLU A 527 1.50 -9.92 11.27
C GLU A 527 0.21 -10.73 11.33
N LEU A 528 0.21 -11.90 11.96
CA LEU A 528 -1.00 -12.70 12.17
C LEU A 528 -2.05 -11.95 13.01
N GLN A 529 -1.62 -11.21 14.04
CA GLN A 529 -2.53 -10.41 14.88
C GLN A 529 -3.07 -9.18 14.15
N SER A 530 -2.25 -8.43 13.41
CA SER A 530 -2.73 -7.27 12.62
C SER A 530 -3.63 -7.70 11.46
N ALA A 531 -3.37 -8.84 10.82
CA ALA A 531 -4.27 -9.46 9.85
C ALA A 531 -5.60 -9.94 10.48
N ALA A 532 -5.62 -10.26 11.78
CA ALA A 532 -6.86 -10.50 12.52
C ALA A 532 -7.58 -9.18 12.86
N VAL A 533 -6.86 -8.13 13.25
CA VAL A 533 -7.41 -6.79 13.53
C VAL A 533 -8.15 -6.24 12.31
N SER A 534 -7.57 -6.34 11.11
CA SER A 534 -8.21 -5.85 9.87
C SER A 534 -9.53 -6.55 9.51
N ARG A 535 -9.83 -7.68 10.15
CA ARG A 535 -11.06 -8.47 9.99
C ARG A 535 -12.04 -8.30 11.16
N LEU A 536 -11.63 -7.66 12.26
CA LEU A 536 -12.52 -7.33 13.37
C LEU A 536 -13.49 -6.23 12.92
N GLY A 537 -14.79 -6.41 13.15
CA GLY A 537 -15.76 -5.32 13.02
C GLY A 537 -15.48 -4.20 14.05
N PRO A 538 -15.89 -2.94 13.81
CA PRO A 538 -15.51 -1.80 14.65
C PRO A 538 -15.76 -1.98 16.15
N ALA A 539 -16.85 -2.65 16.54
CA ALA A 539 -17.16 -2.95 17.94
C ALA A 539 -16.15 -3.91 18.61
N LEU A 540 -15.62 -4.88 17.85
CA LEU A 540 -14.59 -5.80 18.34
C LEU A 540 -13.20 -5.15 18.36
N VAL A 541 -12.92 -4.23 17.43
CA VAL A 541 -11.71 -3.39 17.47
C VAL A 541 -11.70 -2.51 18.72
N ALA A 542 -12.82 -1.83 19.01
CA ALA A 542 -12.96 -1.03 20.23
C ALA A 542 -12.75 -1.88 21.49
N ARG A 543 -13.33 -3.09 21.55
CA ARG A 543 -13.14 -4.01 22.68
C ARG A 543 -11.70 -4.53 22.80
N ALA A 544 -11.00 -4.76 21.70
CA ALA A 544 -9.59 -5.11 21.72
C ALA A 544 -8.73 -3.94 22.26
N GLN A 545 -8.99 -2.71 21.82
CA GLN A 545 -8.31 -1.51 22.31
C GLN A 545 -8.57 -1.25 23.81
N GLU A 546 -9.79 -1.49 24.31
CA GLU A 546 -10.09 -1.43 25.75
C GLU A 546 -9.21 -2.41 26.56
N LEU A 547 -9.10 -3.65 26.09
CA LEU A 547 -8.34 -4.70 26.74
C LEU A 547 -6.82 -4.51 26.60
N GLU A 548 -6.34 -3.95 25.50
CA GLU A 548 -4.94 -3.51 25.36
C GLU A 548 -4.63 -2.35 26.32
N GLY A 549 -5.58 -1.43 26.51
CA GLY A 549 -5.51 -0.35 27.49
C GLY A 549 -5.56 -0.82 28.95
N THR A 550 -6.24 -1.93 29.27
CA THR A 550 -6.15 -2.55 30.62
C THR A 550 -4.85 -3.35 30.77
N ALA A 551 -4.43 -4.12 29.76
CA ALA A 551 -3.15 -4.82 29.77
C ALA A 551 -1.95 -3.87 29.93
N GLY A 552 -1.97 -2.71 29.25
CA GLY A 552 -0.96 -1.66 29.42
C GLY A 552 -0.87 -1.14 30.85
N ARG A 553 -2.03 -0.88 31.48
CA ARG A 553 -2.10 -0.49 32.90
C ARG A 553 -1.55 -1.59 33.82
N TYR A 554 -1.92 -2.85 33.61
CA TYR A 554 -1.38 -3.96 34.42
C TYR A 554 0.13 -4.17 34.24
N ARG A 555 0.68 -3.99 33.03
CA ARG A 555 2.14 -4.00 32.79
C ARG A 555 2.86 -2.88 33.56
N GLN A 556 2.25 -1.70 33.65
CA GLN A 556 2.81 -0.59 34.42
C GLN A 556 2.76 -0.88 35.93
N VAL A 557 1.61 -1.30 36.47
CA VAL A 557 1.49 -1.73 37.87
C VAL A 557 2.48 -2.85 38.21
N LEU A 558 2.70 -3.81 37.31
CA LEU A 558 3.66 -4.89 37.51
C LEU A 558 5.11 -4.36 37.62
N ARG A 559 5.52 -3.43 36.75
CA ARG A 559 6.83 -2.76 36.83
C ARG A 559 6.98 -1.97 38.13
N ASP A 560 5.95 -1.21 38.52
CA ASP A 560 5.96 -0.41 39.74
C ASP A 560 6.08 -1.30 40.99
N ARG A 561 5.37 -2.43 41.04
CA ARG A 561 5.46 -3.42 42.14
C ARG A 561 6.81 -4.15 42.16
N GLN A 562 7.38 -4.49 41.00
CA GLN A 562 8.72 -5.05 40.90
C GLN A 562 9.80 -4.07 41.39
N ALA A 563 9.70 -2.78 41.02
CA ALA A 563 10.61 -1.74 41.51
C ALA A 563 10.52 -1.56 43.03
N MET A 564 9.31 -1.68 43.60
CA MET A 564 9.06 -1.63 45.05
C MET A 564 9.36 -2.95 45.78
N LYS A 565 9.82 -4.00 45.07
CA LYS A 565 10.06 -5.36 45.60
C LYS A 565 8.84 -5.99 46.29
N ASP A 566 7.62 -5.60 45.90
CA ASP A 566 6.39 -6.18 46.40
C ASP A 566 6.01 -7.42 45.58
N GLU A 567 6.54 -8.57 45.98
CA GLU A 567 6.33 -9.85 45.30
C GLU A 567 4.85 -10.26 45.23
N GLN A 568 4.07 -9.98 46.29
CA GLN A 568 2.64 -10.31 46.33
C GLN A 568 1.83 -9.41 45.40
N GLY A 569 2.14 -8.11 45.37
CA GLY A 569 1.54 -7.16 44.44
C GLY A 569 1.91 -7.46 42.98
N ALA A 570 3.17 -7.84 42.72
CA ALA A 570 3.63 -8.25 41.40
C ALA A 570 2.92 -9.53 40.90
N ALA A 571 2.77 -10.55 41.76
CA ALA A 571 2.06 -11.78 41.43
C ALA A 571 0.56 -11.57 41.13
N ARG A 572 -0.11 -10.66 41.86
CA ARG A 572 -1.50 -10.28 41.55
C ARG A 572 -1.60 -9.52 40.22
N ALA A 573 -0.65 -8.62 39.95
CA ALA A 573 -0.60 -7.89 38.69
C ALA A 573 -0.30 -8.81 37.48
N SER A 574 0.53 -9.85 37.65
CA SER A 574 0.80 -10.83 36.59
C SER A 574 -0.44 -11.69 36.28
N GLN A 575 -1.14 -12.19 37.31
CA GLN A 575 -2.40 -12.94 37.14
C GLN A 575 -3.48 -12.10 36.42
N GLN A 576 -3.61 -10.81 36.77
CA GLN A 576 -4.55 -9.91 36.10
C GLN A 576 -4.15 -9.63 34.65
N LEU A 577 -2.85 -9.48 34.37
CA LEU A 577 -2.33 -9.34 33.01
C LEU A 577 -2.56 -10.61 32.17
N GLU A 578 -2.36 -11.80 32.75
CA GLU A 578 -2.64 -13.09 32.11
C GLU A 578 -4.12 -13.24 31.77
N ALA A 579 -5.03 -12.88 32.68
CA ALA A 579 -6.47 -12.91 32.42
C ALA A 579 -6.85 -12.02 31.22
N VAL A 580 -6.41 -10.76 31.20
CA VAL A 580 -6.66 -9.83 30.08
C VAL A 580 -6.02 -10.31 28.77
N ASN A 581 -4.78 -10.81 28.80
CA ASN A 581 -4.14 -11.39 27.63
C ASN A 581 -4.90 -12.64 27.11
N SER A 582 -5.52 -13.42 27.99
CA SER A 582 -6.34 -14.58 27.61
C SER A 582 -7.64 -14.17 26.92
N GLU A 583 -8.29 -13.08 27.38
CA GLU A 583 -9.47 -12.48 26.74
C GLU A 583 -9.12 -11.91 25.36
N LEU A 584 -8.04 -11.12 25.25
CA LEU A 584 -7.50 -10.64 23.97
C LEU A 584 -7.22 -11.79 23.02
N GLY A 585 -6.52 -12.82 23.50
CA GLY A 585 -6.24 -14.02 22.71
C GLY A 585 -7.52 -14.76 22.30
N SER A 586 -8.61 -14.71 23.08
CA SER A 586 -9.89 -15.29 22.70
C SER A 586 -10.57 -14.51 21.56
N LEU A 587 -10.54 -13.17 21.61
CA LEU A 587 -11.09 -12.29 20.57
C LEU A 587 -10.31 -12.41 19.26
N TYR A 588 -8.97 -12.37 19.30
CA TYR A 588 -8.15 -12.55 18.12
C TYR A 588 -8.34 -13.93 17.49
N ARG A 589 -8.42 -14.99 18.31
CA ARG A 589 -8.72 -16.34 17.80
C ARG A 589 -10.12 -16.42 17.19
N LEU A 590 -11.15 -15.76 17.73
CA LEU A 590 -12.51 -15.77 17.17
C LEU A 590 -12.53 -15.42 15.67
N VAL A 591 -11.72 -14.45 15.26
CA VAL A 591 -11.72 -13.87 13.90
C VAL A 591 -10.63 -14.45 12.97
N MET A 592 -9.57 -15.05 13.50
CA MET A 592 -8.62 -15.82 12.70
C MET A 592 -9.25 -17.09 12.09
N SER A 593 -8.78 -17.50 10.90
CA SER A 593 -9.09 -18.81 10.32
C SER A 593 -8.45 -19.93 11.14
N ALA A 594 -8.93 -21.17 11.01
CA ALA A 594 -8.37 -22.33 11.73
C ALA A 594 -6.84 -22.44 11.55
N GLU A 595 -6.39 -22.42 10.29
CA GLU A 595 -4.96 -22.44 9.92
C GLU A 595 -4.16 -21.30 10.56
N ALA A 596 -4.70 -20.08 10.60
CA ALA A 596 -4.03 -18.94 11.22
C ALA A 596 -3.93 -19.10 12.76
N ARG A 597 -4.95 -19.68 13.41
CA ARG A 597 -4.92 -20.01 14.85
C ARG A 597 -3.92 -21.13 15.15
N ASP A 598 -3.74 -22.08 14.24
CA ASP A 598 -2.78 -23.18 14.42
C ASP A 598 -1.34 -22.67 14.22
N ARG A 599 -1.10 -21.81 13.21
CA ARG A 599 0.18 -21.12 13.03
C ARG A 599 0.51 -20.16 14.19
N GLU A 600 -0.46 -19.37 14.68
CA GLU A 600 -0.29 -18.53 15.88
C GLU A 600 0.13 -19.37 17.11
N ARG A 601 -0.49 -20.53 17.31
CA ARG A 601 -0.14 -21.44 18.41
C ARG A 601 1.25 -22.06 18.24
N ALA A 602 1.62 -22.47 17.02
CA ALA A 602 2.96 -22.97 16.72
C ALA A 602 4.03 -21.89 16.97
N ALA A 603 3.89 -20.71 16.38
CA ALA A 603 4.85 -19.60 16.54
C ALA A 603 4.97 -19.15 18.02
N ARG A 604 3.89 -19.16 18.81
CA ARG A 604 3.99 -18.92 20.26
C ARG A 604 4.73 -20.02 21.02
N ALA A 605 4.51 -21.28 20.69
CA ALA A 605 5.22 -22.40 21.32
C ALA A 605 6.71 -22.40 20.97
N GLU A 606 7.05 -22.11 19.72
CA GLU A 606 8.43 -21.95 19.27
C GLU A 606 9.11 -20.75 19.94
N LEU A 607 8.46 -19.59 20.01
CA LEU A 607 8.99 -18.41 20.69
C LEU A 607 9.25 -18.68 22.18
N GLN A 608 8.34 -19.36 22.88
CA GLN A 608 8.55 -19.80 24.27
C GLN A 608 9.74 -20.77 24.39
N GLY A 609 9.90 -21.72 23.46
CA GLY A 609 11.05 -22.61 23.41
C GLY A 609 12.37 -21.84 23.23
N ARG A 610 12.40 -20.88 22.29
CA ARG A 610 13.57 -20.03 22.01
C ARG A 610 13.92 -19.10 23.17
N GLU A 611 12.92 -18.55 23.88
CA GLU A 611 13.15 -17.78 25.10
C GLU A 611 13.77 -18.62 26.22
N LEU A 612 13.31 -19.86 26.41
CA LEU A 612 13.89 -20.79 27.39
C LEU A 612 15.34 -21.17 27.01
N GLU A 613 15.59 -21.47 25.72
CA GLU A 613 16.96 -21.68 25.23
C GLU A 613 17.86 -20.46 25.49
N LEU A 614 17.40 -19.25 25.19
CA LEU A 614 18.12 -18.00 25.49
C LEU A 614 18.42 -17.85 26.98
N ARG A 615 17.46 -18.10 27.88
CA ARG A 615 17.70 -18.05 29.34
C ARG A 615 18.79 -19.02 29.76
N THR A 616 18.73 -20.28 29.33
CA THR A 616 19.77 -21.29 29.67
C THR A 616 21.16 -20.95 29.10
N LEU A 617 21.24 -20.23 27.98
CA LEU A 617 22.53 -19.76 27.43
C LEU A 617 23.07 -18.55 28.17
N MET A 618 22.21 -17.61 28.57
CA MET A 618 22.57 -16.47 29.41
C MET A 618 23.06 -16.94 30.79
N GLU A 619 22.42 -17.93 31.39
CA GLU A 619 22.86 -18.58 32.63
C GLU A 619 24.25 -19.24 32.48
N LYS A 620 24.48 -20.00 31.39
CA LYS A 620 25.80 -20.59 31.09
C LYS A 620 26.88 -19.54 30.88
N ARG A 621 26.55 -18.45 30.17
CA ARG A 621 27.48 -17.31 29.95
C ARG A 621 27.82 -16.62 31.27
N ALA A 622 26.83 -16.41 32.14
CA ALA A 622 27.06 -15.87 33.49
C ALA A 622 27.98 -16.79 34.33
N GLN A 623 27.75 -18.10 34.31
CA GLN A 623 28.60 -19.09 34.99
C GLN A 623 30.05 -19.10 34.47
N LEU A 624 30.26 -18.98 33.15
CA LEU A 624 31.61 -18.90 32.57
C LEU A 624 32.32 -17.58 32.91
N LEU A 625 31.60 -16.45 32.92
CA LEU A 625 32.15 -15.16 33.35
C LEU A 625 32.52 -15.17 34.85
N GLU A 626 31.69 -15.78 35.70
CA GLU A 626 31.98 -15.97 37.12
C GLU A 626 33.23 -16.84 37.34
N GLN A 627 33.35 -17.95 36.59
CA GLN A 627 34.57 -18.79 36.60
C GLN A 627 35.82 -18.03 36.12
N GLN A 628 35.70 -17.20 35.08
CA GLN A 628 36.80 -16.38 34.58
C GLN A 628 37.26 -15.36 35.64
N LEU A 629 36.33 -14.73 36.35
CA LEU A 629 36.61 -13.76 37.41
C LEU A 629 37.33 -14.43 38.60
N LEU A 630 36.90 -15.64 38.98
CA LEU A 630 37.57 -16.45 40.00
C LEU A 630 38.99 -16.89 39.60
N GLN A 631 39.26 -17.14 38.31
CA GLN A 631 40.61 -17.47 37.82
C GLN A 631 41.55 -16.25 37.83
N GLN A 632 41.06 -15.06 37.47
CA GLN A 632 41.89 -13.85 37.44
C GLN A 632 42.40 -13.43 38.83
N GLN A 633 41.69 -13.77 39.90
CA GLN A 633 42.10 -13.47 41.28
C GLN A 633 43.29 -14.33 41.79
N GLN A 634 43.83 -15.26 40.99
CA GLN A 634 44.82 -16.25 41.44
C GLN A 634 46.25 -16.09 40.86
N GLN A 635 46.60 -14.98 40.18
CA GLN A 635 47.94 -14.80 39.56
C GLN A 635 48.81 -13.68 40.20
N PRO A 636 50.09 -13.96 40.59
CA PRO A 636 51.05 -12.95 41.07
C PRO A 636 52.10 -12.52 39.99
N PRO A 637 52.71 -11.31 40.09
CA PRO A 637 53.59 -10.74 39.06
C PRO A 637 55.11 -10.98 39.25
N GLN A 638 55.91 -10.91 38.16
CA GLN A 638 57.39 -10.93 38.15
C GLN A 638 58.02 -9.92 37.16
N GLN A 639 59.31 -9.59 37.36
CA GLN A 639 60.03 -8.43 36.79
C GLN A 639 61.04 -8.79 35.66
N LYS A 640 61.57 -7.77 34.95
CA LYS A 640 62.53 -7.87 33.80
C LYS A 640 63.93 -7.33 34.13
N GLY A 641 64.97 -7.81 33.41
CA GLY A 641 66.34 -7.29 33.40
C GLY A 641 66.92 -7.10 31.99
N ALA A 642 68.10 -6.47 31.86
CA ALA A 642 68.72 -6.03 30.59
C ALA A 642 70.25 -6.26 30.53
N SER A 643 70.88 -6.18 29.34
CA SER A 643 72.35 -6.35 29.14
C SER A 643 72.96 -5.54 27.97
N VAL A 644 74.29 -5.48 27.91
CA VAL A 644 75.18 -4.49 27.23
C VAL A 644 76.17 -5.15 26.24
N ALA A 645 76.73 -4.44 25.23
CA ALA A 645 78.10 -4.66 24.68
C ALA A 645 78.59 -3.60 23.64
N SER A 646 79.92 -3.55 23.36
CA SER A 646 80.63 -2.51 22.55
C SER A 646 81.93 -3.06 21.84
N PRO A 647 82.82 -2.28 21.14
CA PRO A 647 83.46 -2.73 19.87
C PRO A 647 85.01 -2.60 19.74
N ALA A 648 85.58 -2.91 18.56
CA ALA A 648 86.95 -2.60 18.08
C ALA A 648 87.08 -2.82 16.53
N SER A 649 88.12 -2.42 15.77
CA SER A 649 88.94 -1.17 15.73
C SER A 649 89.73 -1.04 14.38
N SER A 650 90.42 0.11 14.13
CA SER A 650 91.57 0.38 13.21
C SER A 650 91.42 1.74 12.51
N GLY A 651 92.33 2.71 12.74
CA GLY A 651 92.09 4.03 12.14
C GLY A 651 93.07 5.19 12.36
N GLN A 652 93.50 5.78 11.24
CA GLN A 652 93.80 7.21 11.17
C GLN A 652 93.41 7.79 9.80
N ALA A 653 93.89 7.23 8.69
CA ALA A 653 93.27 7.44 7.37
C ALA A 653 91.84 6.84 7.32
N LYS A 654 91.67 5.66 7.92
CA LYS A 654 90.34 5.13 8.28
C LYS A 654 89.58 6.07 9.20
N ARG A 655 90.17 6.67 10.27
CA ARG A 655 89.45 7.64 11.12
C ARG A 655 88.99 8.88 10.37
N LEU A 656 89.78 9.45 9.45
CA LEU A 656 89.35 10.61 8.66
C LEU A 656 88.26 10.24 7.66
N ARG A 657 88.41 9.13 6.91
CA ARG A 657 87.32 8.64 6.03
C ARG A 657 86.08 8.20 6.83
N GLN A 658 86.25 7.65 8.02
CA GLN A 658 85.15 7.28 8.94
C GLN A 658 84.54 8.51 9.60
N ALA A 659 85.28 9.58 9.89
CA ALA A 659 84.76 10.82 10.45
C ALA A 659 84.01 11.62 9.39
N VAL A 660 84.54 11.72 8.17
CA VAL A 660 83.84 12.31 7.02
C VAL A 660 82.63 11.46 6.66
N ASN A 661 82.75 10.13 6.52
CA ASN A 661 81.61 9.26 6.23
C ASN A 661 80.59 9.22 7.40
N ALA A 662 81.03 9.33 8.66
CA ALA A 662 80.11 9.46 9.79
C ALA A 662 79.43 10.83 9.76
N ARG A 663 80.13 11.92 9.45
CA ARG A 663 79.53 13.25 9.34
C ARG A 663 78.58 13.35 8.15
N VAL A 664 78.90 12.74 7.01
CA VAL A 664 78.00 12.61 5.86
C VAL A 664 76.80 11.73 6.21
N ARG A 665 76.98 10.58 6.87
CA ARG A 665 75.85 9.76 7.37
C ARG A 665 74.98 10.52 8.36
N VAL A 666 75.58 11.29 9.27
CA VAL A 666 74.85 12.14 10.23
C VAL A 666 74.10 13.25 9.50
N LEU A 667 74.70 13.93 8.51
CA LEU A 667 74.02 14.96 7.71
C LEU A 667 72.91 14.38 6.81
N VAL A 668 73.11 13.19 6.24
CA VAL A 668 72.08 12.46 5.47
C VAL A 668 70.95 12.03 6.40
N TRP A 669 71.26 11.49 7.58
CA TRP A 669 70.27 11.10 8.59
C TRP A 669 69.52 12.31 9.18
N GLU A 670 70.20 13.44 9.42
CA GLU A 670 69.59 14.72 9.80
C GLU A 670 68.66 15.23 8.68
N ARG A 671 69.06 15.10 7.41
CA ARG A 671 68.25 15.47 6.24
C ARG A 671 67.04 14.55 6.05
N GLU A 672 67.22 13.24 6.24
CA GLU A 672 66.13 12.25 6.22
C GLU A 672 65.16 12.47 7.38
N GLN A 673 65.65 12.75 8.60
CA GLN A 673 64.80 13.15 9.72
C GLN A 673 64.01 14.43 9.41
N GLN A 674 64.65 15.45 8.83
CA GLN A 674 63.96 16.69 8.45
C GLN A 674 62.89 16.43 7.38
N LEU A 675 63.16 15.59 6.39
CA LEU A 675 62.19 15.20 5.37
C LEU A 675 61.05 14.35 5.95
N MET A 676 61.34 13.42 6.86
CA MET A 676 60.33 12.64 7.58
C MET A 676 59.45 13.51 8.48
N GLN A 677 60.02 14.50 9.17
CA GLN A 677 59.26 15.48 9.95
C GLN A 677 58.39 16.38 9.06
N GLN A 678 58.89 16.81 7.90
CA GLN A 678 58.11 17.56 6.91
C GLN A 678 57.00 16.72 6.26
N ALA A 679 57.24 15.43 6.02
CA ALA A 679 56.24 14.50 5.53
C ALA A 679 55.15 14.26 6.60
N ALA A 680 55.54 13.93 7.83
CA ALA A 680 54.60 13.70 8.93
C ALA A 680 53.76 14.93 9.28
N THR A 681 54.33 16.14 9.26
CA THR A 681 53.57 17.38 9.48
C THR A 681 52.61 17.69 8.34
N ARG A 682 52.99 17.44 7.07
CA ARG A 682 52.06 17.53 5.93
C ARG A 682 50.95 16.48 6.00
N GLU A 683 51.28 15.25 6.40
CA GLU A 683 50.30 14.18 6.56
C GLU A 683 49.29 14.53 7.67
N GLN A 684 49.76 15.00 8.82
CA GLN A 684 48.89 15.49 9.91
C GLN A 684 47.99 16.66 9.45
N GLN A 685 48.52 17.60 8.65
CA GLN A 685 47.73 18.69 8.08
C GLN A 685 46.65 18.17 7.12
N LEU A 686 46.96 17.21 6.24
CA LEU A 686 46.00 16.60 5.32
C LEU A 686 44.95 15.77 6.08
N GLN A 687 45.36 14.99 7.09
CA GLN A 687 44.43 14.25 7.96
C GLN A 687 43.49 15.21 8.71
N ALA A 688 44.00 16.33 9.24
CA ALA A 688 43.18 17.35 9.88
C ALA A 688 42.19 18.02 8.90
N GLN A 689 42.61 18.33 7.67
CA GLN A 689 41.73 18.88 6.63
C GLN A 689 40.65 17.88 6.20
N LEU A 690 40.98 16.59 6.10
CA LEU A 690 40.01 15.53 5.81
C LEU A 690 39.02 15.36 6.97
N GLN A 691 39.49 15.36 8.22
CA GLN A 691 38.61 15.30 9.39
C GLN A 691 37.69 16.51 9.49
N ALA A 692 38.18 17.72 9.21
CA ALA A 692 37.38 18.93 9.15
C ALA A 692 36.29 18.85 8.06
N ARG A 693 36.63 18.47 6.83
CA ARG A 693 35.64 18.28 5.75
C ARG A 693 34.63 17.18 6.06
N LEU A 694 35.05 16.09 6.69
CA LEU A 694 34.14 15.02 7.12
C LEU A 694 33.19 15.53 8.21
N ALA A 695 33.66 16.31 9.17
CA ALA A 695 32.82 16.95 10.18
C ALA A 695 31.82 17.94 9.55
N GLU A 696 32.28 18.83 8.66
CA GLU A 696 31.42 19.76 7.90
C GLU A 696 30.34 19.02 7.10
N SER A 697 30.68 17.92 6.42
CA SER A 697 29.71 17.11 5.68
C SER A 697 28.68 16.42 6.59
N ARG A 698 29.10 15.94 7.78
CA ARG A 698 28.20 15.34 8.77
C ARG A 698 27.28 16.39 9.38
N ASP A 699 27.78 17.59 9.66
CA ASP A 699 26.99 18.70 10.17
C ASP A 699 25.97 19.20 9.13
N ALA A 700 26.35 19.25 7.84
CA ALA A 700 25.44 19.55 6.74
C ALA A 700 24.33 18.48 6.64
N GLN A 701 24.70 17.20 6.58
CA GLN A 701 23.74 16.09 6.56
C GLN A 701 22.83 16.08 7.79
N GLN A 702 23.33 16.41 8.99
CA GLN A 702 22.50 16.53 10.19
C GLN A 702 21.52 17.70 10.13
N ARG A 703 21.91 18.84 9.51
CA ARG A 703 21.00 19.98 9.30
C ARG A 703 19.92 19.64 8.27
N GLU A 704 20.28 18.97 7.18
CA GLU A 704 19.34 18.49 6.17
C GLU A 704 18.36 17.47 6.76
N LEU A 705 18.85 16.48 7.51
CA LEU A 705 17.99 15.50 8.21
C LEU A 705 17.06 16.16 9.21
N LYS A 706 17.51 17.18 9.97
CA LYS A 706 16.64 17.96 10.86
C LYS A 706 15.58 18.75 10.09
N ALA A 707 15.94 19.41 8.99
CA ALA A 707 14.98 20.13 8.14
C ALA A 707 13.93 19.18 7.50
N VAL A 708 14.35 17.99 7.08
CA VAL A 708 13.44 16.94 6.58
C VAL A 708 12.53 16.42 7.72
N GLN A 709 13.07 16.18 8.92
CA GLN A 709 12.26 15.79 10.09
C GLN A 709 11.25 16.88 10.49
N GLU A 710 11.65 18.15 10.47
CA GLU A 710 10.76 19.28 10.79
C GLU A 710 9.65 19.45 9.75
N THR A 711 9.97 19.34 8.44
CA THR A 711 8.97 19.42 7.37
C THR A 711 8.00 18.23 7.40
N VAL A 712 8.47 17.01 7.63
CA VAL A 712 7.60 15.83 7.86
C VAL A 712 6.73 16.02 9.10
N ALA A 713 7.28 16.52 10.21
CA ALA A 713 6.52 16.81 11.43
C ALA A 713 5.50 17.96 11.25
N GLN A 714 5.73 18.89 10.33
CA GLN A 714 4.74 19.90 9.93
C GLN A 714 3.64 19.27 9.06
N GLN A 715 3.99 18.44 8.07
CA GLN A 715 3.01 17.72 7.24
C GLN A 715 2.12 16.80 8.06
N MET A 716 2.67 16.04 9.02
CA MET A 716 1.87 15.21 9.94
C MET A 716 0.90 16.07 10.77
N ARG A 717 1.33 17.22 11.31
CA ARG A 717 0.44 18.15 12.04
C ARG A 717 -0.67 18.74 11.17
N LEU A 718 -0.40 18.99 9.88
CA LEU A 718 -1.42 19.42 8.92
C LEU A 718 -2.41 18.29 8.57
N MET A 719 -1.93 17.06 8.40
CA MET A 719 -2.82 15.90 8.20
C MET A 719 -3.66 15.60 9.44
N GLU A 720 -3.06 15.62 10.64
CA GLU A 720 -3.79 15.44 11.89
C GLU A 720 -4.86 16.50 12.11
N SER A 721 -4.57 17.78 11.86
CA SER A 721 -5.57 18.84 12.01
C SER A 721 -6.68 18.75 10.95
N SER A 722 -6.34 18.35 9.72
CA SER A 722 -7.31 18.01 8.67
C SER A 722 -8.24 16.86 9.10
N TRP A 723 -7.67 15.76 9.60
CA TRP A 723 -8.42 14.57 10.04
C TRP A 723 -9.28 14.85 11.27
N LYS A 724 -8.76 15.60 12.26
CA LYS A 724 -9.55 16.08 13.41
C LYS A 724 -10.72 16.94 12.95
N GLY A 725 -10.49 17.89 12.03
CA GLY A 725 -11.56 18.70 11.44
C GLY A 725 -12.63 17.89 10.70
N GLN A 726 -12.24 16.84 9.97
CA GLN A 726 -13.18 15.91 9.33
C GLN A 726 -13.97 15.09 10.36
N LEU A 727 -13.31 14.54 11.39
CA LEU A 727 -13.97 13.80 12.48
C LEU A 727 -14.94 14.68 13.27
N ASP A 728 -14.60 15.94 13.54
CA ASP A 728 -15.48 16.91 14.19
C ASP A 728 -16.68 17.29 13.32
N ALA A 729 -16.52 17.29 11.99
CA ALA A 729 -17.61 17.50 11.05
C ALA A 729 -18.54 16.28 10.96
N PHE A 730 -18.00 15.06 10.89
CA PHE A 730 -18.78 13.82 10.96
C PHE A 730 -19.52 13.69 12.30
N THR A 731 -18.88 14.02 13.42
CA THR A 731 -19.48 13.97 14.75
C THR A 731 -20.65 14.95 14.87
N ARG A 732 -20.48 16.19 14.35
CA ARG A 732 -21.58 17.17 14.27
C ARG A 732 -22.72 16.68 13.38
N SER A 733 -22.43 16.13 12.20
CA SER A 733 -23.46 15.58 11.30
C SER A 733 -24.23 14.41 11.93
N LEU A 734 -23.56 13.54 12.68
CA LEU A 734 -24.21 12.46 13.44
C LEU A 734 -25.06 12.99 14.60
N GLN A 735 -24.62 14.04 15.30
CA GLN A 735 -25.42 14.72 16.33
C GLN A 735 -26.66 15.38 15.73
N GLU A 736 -26.53 16.11 14.61
CA GLU A 736 -27.65 16.69 13.88
C GLU A 736 -28.67 15.62 13.48
N ALA A 737 -28.22 14.53 12.84
CA ALA A 737 -29.07 13.40 12.47
C ALA A 737 -29.74 12.71 13.67
N ALA A 738 -29.07 12.62 14.82
CA ALA A 738 -29.66 12.12 16.06
C ALA A 738 -30.79 13.05 16.57
N THR A 739 -30.55 14.36 16.61
CA THR A 739 -31.60 15.32 17.02
C THR A 739 -32.77 15.38 16.03
N GLU A 740 -32.53 15.18 14.73
CA GLU A 740 -33.60 15.09 13.73
C GLU A 740 -34.43 13.80 13.93
N LYS A 741 -33.77 12.66 14.20
CA LYS A 741 -34.45 11.41 14.57
C LYS A 741 -35.31 11.56 15.83
N GLU A 742 -34.82 12.26 16.86
CA GLU A 742 -35.59 12.55 18.08
C GLU A 742 -36.80 13.44 17.79
N ARG A 743 -36.64 14.50 16.99
CA ARG A 743 -37.76 15.36 16.54
C ARG A 743 -38.82 14.56 15.78
N LEU A 744 -38.41 13.68 14.88
CA LEU A 744 -39.32 12.80 14.13
C LEU A 744 -40.02 11.78 15.04
N ALA A 745 -39.32 11.24 16.05
CA ALA A 745 -39.92 10.36 17.04
C ALA A 745 -40.98 11.08 17.90
N VAL A 746 -40.70 12.32 18.35
CA VAL A 746 -41.67 13.15 19.08
C VAL A 746 -42.88 13.48 18.22
N GLN A 747 -42.67 13.82 16.94
CA GLN A 747 -43.77 14.05 15.98
C GLN A 747 -44.62 12.80 15.75
N ALA A 748 -43.99 11.62 15.64
CA ALA A 748 -44.70 10.35 15.51
C ALA A 748 -45.53 10.03 16.77
N VAL A 749 -44.96 10.22 17.97
CA VAL A 749 -45.70 10.05 19.24
C VAL A 749 -46.90 11.00 19.31
N ALA A 750 -46.72 12.29 18.99
CA ALA A 750 -47.81 13.26 18.95
C ALA A 750 -48.92 12.86 17.95
N ALA A 751 -48.56 12.43 16.75
CA ALA A 751 -49.52 11.93 15.74
C ALA A 751 -50.27 10.67 16.23
N THR A 752 -49.60 9.71 16.88
CA THR A 752 -50.29 8.55 17.48
C THR A 752 -51.21 8.95 18.64
N GLY A 753 -50.89 10.02 19.38
CA GLY A 753 -51.76 10.61 20.38
C GLY A 753 -53.04 11.17 19.78
N GLN A 754 -52.93 11.96 18.71
CA GLN A 754 -54.07 12.51 17.97
C GLN A 754 -54.97 11.40 17.40
N VAL A 755 -54.39 10.36 16.78
CA VAL A 755 -55.16 9.21 16.27
C VAL A 755 -55.90 8.48 17.40
N ARG A 756 -55.29 8.33 18.58
CA ARG A 756 -55.98 7.73 19.74
C ARG A 756 -57.13 8.61 20.25
N GLN A 757 -56.96 9.93 20.29
CA GLN A 757 -58.02 10.87 20.66
C GLN A 757 -59.20 10.78 19.68
N GLN A 758 -58.95 10.87 18.38
CA GLN A 758 -59.96 10.71 17.34
C GLN A 758 -60.66 9.34 17.40
N LEU A 759 -59.95 8.26 17.73
CA LEU A 759 -60.58 6.95 17.93
C LEU A 759 -61.49 6.93 19.18
N THR A 760 -61.09 7.54 20.30
CA THR A 760 -61.95 7.64 21.48
C THR A 760 -63.19 8.51 21.25
N GLU A 761 -63.07 9.58 20.45
CA GLU A 761 -64.21 10.42 20.03
C GLU A 761 -65.16 9.67 19.08
N LEU A 762 -64.62 8.86 18.15
CA LEU A 762 -65.44 7.98 17.32
C LEU A 762 -66.13 6.89 18.15
N GLU A 763 -65.53 6.42 19.25
CA GLU A 763 -66.19 5.50 20.18
C GLU A 763 -67.31 6.17 21.00
N THR A 764 -67.12 7.40 21.49
CA THR A 764 -68.20 8.13 22.19
C THR A 764 -69.35 8.43 21.24
N LEU A 765 -69.08 8.95 20.03
CA LEU A 765 -70.09 9.17 19.00
C LEU A 765 -70.84 7.89 18.61
N ARG A 766 -70.17 6.72 18.59
CA ARG A 766 -70.84 5.42 18.37
C ARG A 766 -71.74 5.02 19.53
N ARG A 767 -71.34 5.26 20.79
CA ARG A 767 -72.17 5.01 21.98
C ARG A 767 -73.39 5.95 22.02
N GLU A 768 -73.18 7.23 21.71
CA GLU A 768 -74.24 8.25 21.58
C GLU A 768 -75.25 7.85 20.49
N LEU A 769 -74.77 7.46 19.29
CA LEU A 769 -75.63 7.00 18.20
C LEU A 769 -76.42 5.73 18.57
N ALA A 770 -75.79 4.77 19.24
CA ALA A 770 -76.47 3.56 19.71
C ALA A 770 -77.54 3.87 20.78
N GLY A 771 -77.25 4.81 21.69
CA GLY A 771 -78.22 5.33 22.67
C GLY A 771 -79.41 6.01 22.01
N ALA A 772 -79.16 6.88 21.02
CA ALA A 772 -80.21 7.54 20.24
C ALA A 772 -81.05 6.53 19.43
N GLN A 773 -80.44 5.51 18.84
CA GLN A 773 -81.16 4.42 18.16
C GLN A 773 -82.05 3.63 19.14
N ALA A 774 -81.55 3.30 20.33
CA ALA A 774 -82.34 2.65 21.37
C ALA A 774 -83.51 3.51 21.84
N ALA A 775 -83.32 4.82 22.01
CA ALA A 775 -84.37 5.77 22.34
C ALA A 775 -85.45 5.85 21.24
N VAL A 776 -85.06 5.90 19.96
CA VAL A 776 -86.01 5.86 18.83
C VAL A 776 -86.81 4.56 18.79
N VAL A 777 -86.19 3.40 19.09
CA VAL A 777 -86.91 2.12 19.20
C VAL A 777 -87.89 2.12 20.38
N ALA A 778 -87.50 2.70 21.53
CA ALA A 778 -88.38 2.84 22.68
C ALA A 778 -89.57 3.76 22.38
N LEU A 779 -89.36 4.89 21.73
CA LEU A 779 -90.42 5.81 21.29
C LEU A 779 -91.37 5.16 20.28
N ARG A 780 -90.86 4.36 19.35
CA ARG A 780 -91.72 3.58 18.42
C ARG A 780 -92.60 2.58 19.15
N ARG A 781 -92.04 1.81 20.10
CA ARG A 781 -92.82 0.88 20.93
C ARG A 781 -93.88 1.62 21.75
N ALA A 782 -93.52 2.73 22.40
CA ALA A 782 -94.48 3.55 23.15
C ALA A 782 -95.61 4.11 22.25
N ALA A 783 -95.31 4.48 21.00
CA ALA A 783 -96.31 4.88 20.02
C ALA A 783 -97.19 3.70 19.56
N GLU A 784 -96.61 2.52 19.32
CA GLU A 784 -97.33 1.29 19.01
C GLU A 784 -98.27 0.88 20.16
N ASP A 785 -97.79 0.90 21.41
CA ASP A 785 -98.58 0.63 22.63
C ASP A 785 -99.71 1.68 22.81
N SER A 786 -99.43 2.95 22.50
CA SER A 786 -100.44 4.02 22.49
C SER A 786 -101.52 3.78 21.41
N HIS A 787 -101.13 3.35 20.21
CA HIS A 787 -102.07 2.96 19.17
C HIS A 787 -102.90 1.72 19.55
N VAL A 788 -102.29 0.71 20.19
CA VAL A 788 -102.99 -0.49 20.67
C VAL A 788 -103.99 -0.13 21.77
N THR A 789 -103.61 0.70 22.73
CA THR A 789 -104.52 1.14 23.81
C THR A 789 -105.65 2.03 23.27
N ALA A 790 -105.39 2.94 22.32
CA ALA A 790 -106.42 3.70 21.62
C ALA A 790 -107.38 2.79 20.79
N ALA A 791 -106.85 1.75 20.16
CA ALA A 791 -107.67 0.75 19.45
C ALA A 791 -108.55 -0.07 20.42
N GLN A 792 -108.02 -0.44 21.59
CA GLN A 792 -108.79 -1.11 22.65
C GLN A 792 -109.88 -0.19 23.23
N GLN A 793 -109.57 1.09 23.49
CA GLN A 793 -110.55 2.07 23.99
C GLN A 793 -111.66 2.34 22.97
N SER A 794 -111.34 2.51 21.69
CA SER A 794 -112.34 2.69 20.63
C SER A 794 -113.18 1.44 20.41
N ALA A 795 -112.61 0.23 20.52
CA ALA A 795 -113.36 -1.02 20.50
C ALA A 795 -114.28 -1.20 21.72
N ALA A 796 -113.86 -0.75 22.91
CA ALA A 796 -114.71 -0.72 24.10
C ALA A 796 -115.87 0.27 23.95
N ALA A 797 -115.59 1.50 23.53
CA ALA A 797 -116.60 2.51 23.24
C ALA A 797 -117.60 2.05 22.16
N ALA A 798 -117.14 1.35 21.12
CA ALA A 798 -118.02 0.77 20.09
C ALA A 798 -118.97 -0.29 20.68
N LYS A 799 -118.50 -1.13 21.62
CA LYS A 799 -119.36 -2.09 22.34
C LYS A 799 -120.37 -1.39 23.25
N GLU A 800 -119.98 -0.30 23.92
CA GLU A 800 -120.91 0.52 24.72
C GLU A 800 -121.97 1.18 23.85
N VAL A 801 -121.60 1.75 22.70
CA VAL A 801 -122.55 2.32 21.72
C VAL A 801 -123.50 1.24 21.17
N GLN A 802 -123.02 0.02 20.91
CA GLN A 802 -123.87 -1.11 20.53
C GLN A 802 -124.84 -1.50 21.66
N LYS A 803 -124.38 -1.54 22.91
CA LYS A 803 -125.21 -1.84 24.09
C LYS A 803 -126.29 -0.77 24.30
N LEU A 804 -125.92 0.51 24.18
CA LEU A 804 -126.85 1.64 24.26
C LEU A 804 -127.86 1.61 23.11
N ARG A 805 -127.44 1.28 21.87
CA ARG A 805 -128.38 1.06 20.75
C ARG A 805 -129.37 -0.06 21.02
N ALA A 806 -128.91 -1.19 21.57
CA ALA A 806 -129.79 -2.30 21.93
C ALA A 806 -130.79 -1.92 23.04
N GLN A 807 -130.34 -1.14 24.04
CA GLN A 807 -131.23 -0.60 25.09
C GLN A 807 -132.25 0.41 24.53
N VAL A 808 -131.84 1.29 23.60
CA VAL A 808 -132.76 2.21 22.92
C VAL A 808 -133.79 1.43 22.09
N GLN A 809 -133.38 0.40 21.34
CA GLN A 809 -134.30 -0.48 20.61
C GLN A 809 -135.28 -1.22 21.53
N GLN A 810 -134.81 -1.72 22.68
CA GLN A 810 -135.69 -2.33 23.69
C GLN A 810 -136.69 -1.33 24.26
N LEU A 811 -136.25 -0.10 24.59
CA LEU A 811 -137.15 0.95 25.06
C LEU A 811 -138.19 1.33 24.01
N GLN A 812 -137.81 1.36 22.74
CA GLN A 812 -138.71 1.65 21.62
C GLN A 812 -139.79 0.56 21.46
N ILE A 813 -139.41 -0.72 21.56
CA ILE A 813 -140.33 -1.87 21.57
C ILE A 813 -141.27 -1.88 22.80
N THR A 814 -140.94 -1.17 23.89
CA THR A 814 -141.82 -1.02 25.07
C THR A 814 -142.66 0.26 25.07
N ILE A 815 -142.51 1.12 24.06
CA ILE A 815 -143.28 2.37 23.90
C ILE A 815 -144.33 2.23 22.79
N ASP A 816 -144.06 1.39 21.79
CA ASP A 816 -145.02 0.90 20.79
C ASP A 816 -145.89 -0.26 21.33
#